data_AF-D3HRQ2-F1
#
_entry.id   AF-D3HRQ2-F1
#
_cell.length_a   1.000
_cell.length_b   1.000
_cell.length_c   1.000
_cell.angle_alpha   90.00
_cell.angle_beta   90.00
_cell.angle_gamma   90.00
#
_symmetry.space_group_name_H-M   'P 1'
#
loop_
_entity.id
_entity.type
_entity.pdbx_description
1 polymer ?
#
loop_
_entity_poly.entity_id
_entity_poly.type
_entity_poly.pdbx_seq_one_letter_code
_entity_poly.pdbx_strand_id
1 'polypeptide(L)'
;MVVIMKTKVEYGTGFTLTYEGVQFTEEGIQYSDKPLSKLVEHEGKIPSKTFQFCEDFNNVGALIMRFHFGQSQRSASLTQVVRSNYKDYAIDKIGEGADQTDFFDVPQDVSNVIKDNLKLHQLSSYPLGEAKILNRLTQAVYERNSMICGEQGLFGTIHTAVWQPVLALPGLLTKNDFIYVPCLLDISPTEYKEISEALNDGNFLLDEDKTKLTVKERTIDLNSLSDIKIQPQLEKGLSFQDNELLVTSKKSKGAPAPLGWIIHLPSKRALAQVDTEDLMKLIRLAEGKFHQLTPAQQKILMSGRLEDNERVRVIQNRQLNVMLSIFATLEKDFNFDPTPLINNVLKQIAKTTRKYIEETNVLDDFLTGFIQTAMIQHLVVTQEKSKRTELPVAFQLGFKAIENNAKALAYAFNMKDGNGVPVLHLDEEECFYQDKELPDLGMKGVLLAPSLTDSRHCAALLSTAILVAEQMILEQLLTCVFQKESNEEYLHTFQSLLKICQGKNSQNAYEDLYRLASKCKESEDGIPLLGLQYEHCAELITALRSYIGTDVLIHFASQLGTEEHSTPEKIVGNIPPLDQTGLIKSLEHLHLICSELQSLPGISAAKVGSGGAVLGTSLIIAKLFPDLAKSLGINENQAVTVPIKTDREIDKKLIIPTLSACPYLKAKQREYNAPCKNRNTFFMENKVKTNTTMDLGIKSEVEQKISSSKQKSSSLCKFFIGTTITTLGIGGTILALGLGS
;
A
#
# COMPACT_ATOMS: atom_id res chain seq x y z
N MET A 1 33.28 -3.37 36.43
CA MET A 1 31.98 -2.77 36.78
C MET A 1 31.03 -3.13 35.65
N VAL A 2 30.21 -4.16 35.84
CA VAL A 2 29.33 -4.72 34.81
C VAL A 2 28.10 -3.82 34.70
N VAL A 3 27.95 -3.13 33.57
CA VAL A 3 26.73 -2.37 33.25
C VAL A 3 25.71 -3.37 32.72
N ILE A 4 24.83 -3.84 33.60
CA ILE A 4 23.70 -4.68 33.23
C ILE A 4 22.66 -3.79 32.55
N MET A 5 22.61 -3.79 31.22
CA MET A 5 21.47 -3.23 30.48
C MET A 5 20.31 -4.23 30.52
N LYS A 6 19.40 -4.05 31.49
CA LYS A 6 18.10 -4.72 31.49
C LYS A 6 17.20 -4.06 30.45
N THR A 7 17.14 -4.58 29.23
CA THR A 7 16.04 -4.26 28.32
C THR A 7 14.82 -5.08 28.74
N LYS A 8 13.93 -4.47 29.53
CA LYS A 8 12.54 -4.91 29.60
C LYS A 8 11.91 -4.61 28.24
N VAL A 9 11.51 -5.64 27.51
CA VAL A 9 10.51 -5.48 26.43
C VAL A 9 9.21 -5.10 27.13
N GLU A 10 8.87 -3.81 27.14
CA GLU A 10 7.57 -3.35 27.62
C GLU A 10 6.51 -3.65 26.56
N TYR A 11 5.76 -4.74 26.78
CA TYR A 11 4.54 -5.05 26.04
C TYR A 11 3.56 -3.86 26.17
N GLY A 12 3.49 -3.01 25.13
CA GLY A 12 2.61 -1.83 25.13
C GLY A 12 2.98 -0.72 24.15
N THR A 13 4.18 -0.73 23.55
CA THR A 13 4.57 0.29 22.53
C THR A 13 4.28 -0.12 21.09
N GLY A 14 3.77 -1.33 20.86
CA GLY A 14 3.61 -1.93 19.53
C GLY A 14 4.94 -2.38 18.92
N PHE A 15 4.91 -3.45 18.14
CA PHE A 15 6.09 -4.02 17.48
C PHE A 15 6.35 -3.25 16.16
N THR A 16 7.49 -2.54 16.10
CA THR A 16 7.89 -1.78 14.91
C THR A 16 8.42 -2.71 13.84
N LEU A 17 7.87 -2.61 12.63
CA LEU A 17 8.24 -3.44 11.50
C LEU A 17 9.56 -2.96 10.88
N THR A 18 10.59 -3.80 10.89
CA THR A 18 11.92 -3.62 10.34
C THR A 18 12.37 -4.86 9.56
N TYR A 19 13.01 -4.63 8.43
CA TYR A 19 13.65 -5.66 7.64
C TYR A 19 15.16 -5.64 7.88
N GLU A 20 15.69 -6.82 8.22
CA GLU A 20 17.04 -7.01 8.73
C GLU A 20 17.99 -7.67 7.71
N GLY A 21 17.59 -7.75 6.44
CA GLY A 21 18.41 -8.34 5.38
C GLY A 21 18.34 -9.86 5.33
N VAL A 22 17.15 -10.46 5.46
CA VAL A 22 16.93 -11.91 5.35
C VAL A 22 16.44 -12.34 3.97
N GLN A 23 16.91 -13.47 3.47
CA GLN A 23 16.39 -14.09 2.24
C GLN A 23 15.35 -15.17 2.57
N PHE A 24 14.25 -15.18 1.83
CA PHE A 24 13.23 -16.22 1.87
C PHE A 24 13.52 -17.25 0.78
N THR A 25 13.68 -18.50 1.19
CA THR A 25 13.95 -19.63 0.29
C THR A 25 12.92 -20.74 0.49
N GLU A 26 12.89 -21.70 -0.42
CA GLU A 26 12.04 -22.89 -0.27
C GLU A 26 12.47 -23.76 0.92
N GLU A 27 13.74 -23.67 1.32
CA GLU A 27 14.30 -24.40 2.46
C GLU A 27 14.00 -23.69 3.80
N GLY A 28 13.77 -22.37 3.77
CA GLY A 28 13.46 -21.55 4.93
C GLY A 28 14.04 -20.14 4.81
N ILE A 29 14.17 -19.47 5.95
CA ILE A 29 14.78 -18.14 6.04
C ILE A 29 16.30 -18.32 6.12
N GLN A 30 17.02 -17.61 5.26
CA GLN A 30 18.47 -17.47 5.32
C GLN A 30 18.78 -16.07 5.83
N TYR A 31 19.35 -15.99 7.03
CA TYR A 31 19.85 -14.73 7.57
C TYR A 31 21.19 -14.41 6.92
N SER A 32 21.47 -13.12 6.68
CA SER A 32 22.79 -12.72 6.22
C SER A 32 23.85 -13.05 7.27
N ASP A 33 25.09 -13.30 6.85
CA ASP A 33 26.24 -13.55 7.75
C ASP A 33 26.60 -12.33 8.62
N LYS A 34 25.98 -11.17 8.34
CA LYS A 34 26.10 -9.92 9.10
C LYS A 34 24.72 -9.44 9.57
N PRO A 35 24.02 -10.20 10.44
CA PRO A 35 22.72 -9.77 10.92
C PRO A 35 22.89 -8.49 11.75
N LEU A 36 22.10 -7.47 11.45
CA LEU A 36 22.15 -6.18 12.15
C LEU A 36 21.38 -6.19 13.46
N SER A 37 20.38 -7.06 13.54
CA SER A 37 20.17 -7.72 14.82
C SER A 37 21.51 -8.41 15.13
N LYS A 38 22.28 -7.81 16.04
CA LYS A 38 22.60 -8.63 17.21
C LYS A 38 21.33 -9.44 17.44
N LEU A 39 21.34 -10.75 17.13
CA LEU A 39 20.62 -11.71 17.96
C LEU A 39 20.74 -11.08 19.32
N VAL A 40 19.65 -10.47 19.83
CA VAL A 40 19.69 -9.80 21.12
C VAL A 40 20.48 -10.76 21.95
N GLU A 41 21.67 -10.35 22.41
CA GLU A 41 22.59 -11.24 23.10
C GLU A 41 21.82 -11.60 24.37
N HIS A 42 20.95 -12.58 24.25
CA HIS A 42 20.20 -13.17 25.32
C HIS A 42 21.28 -13.98 25.96
N GLU A 43 21.99 -13.34 26.90
CA GLU A 43 23.04 -13.91 27.72
C GLU A 43 22.73 -15.40 28.00
N GLY A 44 23.27 -16.29 27.16
CA GLY A 44 23.06 -17.74 27.22
C GLY A 44 21.62 -18.28 27.17
N LYS A 45 20.61 -17.60 26.60
CA LYS A 45 19.22 -18.12 26.52
C LYS A 45 18.71 -18.23 25.09
N ILE A 46 18.14 -19.40 24.77
CA ILE A 46 17.42 -19.65 23.51
C ILE A 46 16.26 -18.64 23.43
N PRO A 47 16.11 -17.89 22.32
CA PRO A 47 14.98 -16.97 22.13
C PRO A 47 13.65 -17.70 22.27
N SER A 48 12.61 -17.02 22.75
CA SER A 48 11.28 -17.63 22.82
C SER A 48 10.74 -17.91 21.42
N LYS A 49 9.90 -18.93 21.28
CA LYS A 49 9.30 -19.32 19.99
C LYS A 49 8.39 -18.21 19.45
N THR A 50 7.71 -17.50 20.33
CA THR A 50 6.94 -16.29 19.99
C THR A 50 7.83 -15.20 19.44
N PHE A 51 9.01 -14.97 20.04
CA PHE A 51 9.95 -13.97 19.55
C PHE A 51 10.44 -14.31 18.14
N GLN A 52 10.79 -15.57 17.89
CA GLN A 52 11.18 -16.02 16.55
C GLN A 52 10.05 -15.82 15.52
N PHE A 53 8.81 -16.19 15.86
CA PHE A 53 7.65 -15.89 15.00
C PHE A 53 7.55 -14.40 14.69
N CYS A 54 7.74 -13.54 15.71
CA CYS A 54 7.65 -12.09 15.55
C CYS A 54 8.75 -11.55 14.65
N GLU A 55 10.01 -12.00 14.76
CA GLU A 55 11.10 -11.58 13.87
C GLU A 55 10.87 -12.01 12.41
N ASP A 56 10.33 -13.20 12.19
CA ASP A 56 10.04 -13.69 10.84
C ASP A 56 8.88 -12.91 10.21
N PHE A 57 7.81 -12.67 11.00
CA PHE A 57 6.69 -11.84 10.59
C PHE A 57 7.14 -10.39 10.37
N ASN A 58 8.06 -9.89 11.20
CA ASN A 58 8.61 -8.56 11.15
C ASN A 58 9.22 -8.25 9.78
N ASN A 59 10.15 -9.11 9.37
CA ASN A 59 10.89 -8.98 8.12
C ASN A 59 9.95 -8.95 6.91
N VAL A 60 8.98 -9.89 6.83
CA VAL A 60 8.05 -9.92 5.69
C VAL A 60 7.03 -8.78 5.75
N GLY A 61 6.53 -8.43 6.95
CA GLY A 61 5.58 -7.36 7.16
C GLY A 61 6.14 -5.99 6.79
N ALA A 62 7.41 -5.73 7.12
CA ALA A 62 8.12 -4.53 6.72
C ALA A 62 8.16 -4.37 5.19
N LEU A 63 8.56 -5.42 4.46
CA LEU A 63 8.62 -5.41 3.00
C LEU A 63 7.25 -5.15 2.36
N ILE A 64 6.20 -5.82 2.85
CA ILE A 64 4.84 -5.69 2.31
C ILE A 64 4.32 -4.26 2.43
N MET A 65 4.34 -3.68 3.63
CA MET A 65 3.80 -2.32 3.85
C MET A 65 4.56 -1.30 3.01
N ARG A 66 5.88 -1.45 2.95
CA ARG A 66 6.76 -0.50 2.29
C ARG A 66 6.70 -0.57 0.78
N PHE A 67 6.55 -1.77 0.22
CA PHE A 67 6.28 -1.94 -1.21
C PHE A 67 4.98 -1.24 -1.61
N HIS A 68 3.93 -1.38 -0.81
CA HIS A 68 2.64 -0.71 -1.03
C HIS A 68 2.74 0.83 -1.00
N PHE A 69 3.57 1.41 -0.12
CA PHE A 69 3.69 2.86 -0.03
C PHE A 69 4.29 3.51 -1.29
N GLY A 70 5.29 2.89 -1.92
CA GLY A 70 5.86 3.38 -3.18
C GLY A 70 4.82 3.36 -4.31
N GLN A 71 4.09 2.24 -4.44
CA GLN A 71 3.00 2.10 -5.41
C GLN A 71 1.91 3.16 -5.21
N SER A 72 1.55 3.41 -3.94
CA SER A 72 0.52 4.37 -3.57
C SER A 72 0.95 5.81 -3.81
N GLN A 73 2.19 6.18 -3.46
CA GLN A 73 2.71 7.52 -3.75
C GLN A 73 2.65 7.81 -5.25
N ARG A 74 3.22 6.93 -6.09
CA ARG A 74 3.18 7.08 -7.56
C ARG A 74 1.74 7.24 -8.06
N SER A 75 0.86 6.35 -7.65
CA SER A 75 -0.53 6.34 -8.08
C SER A 75 -1.29 7.60 -7.67
N ALA A 76 -1.13 8.05 -6.42
CA ALA A 76 -1.74 9.28 -5.92
C ALA A 76 -1.23 10.49 -6.68
N SER A 77 0.09 10.64 -6.80
CA SER A 77 0.73 11.75 -7.49
C SER A 77 0.25 11.86 -8.94
N LEU A 78 0.21 10.75 -9.68
CA LEU A 78 -0.29 10.77 -11.06
C LEU A 78 -1.79 11.06 -11.16
N THR A 79 -2.59 10.63 -10.17
CA THR A 79 -4.03 10.91 -10.13
C THR A 79 -4.32 12.39 -9.87
N GLN A 80 -3.57 13.03 -8.98
CA GLN A 80 -3.69 14.46 -8.70
C GLN A 80 -3.36 15.34 -9.89
N VAL A 81 -2.51 14.87 -10.80
CA VAL A 81 -2.15 15.58 -12.03
C VAL A 81 -3.30 15.59 -13.05
N VAL A 82 -4.19 14.59 -13.03
CA VAL A 82 -5.25 14.47 -14.05
C VAL A 82 -6.67 14.64 -13.51
N ARG A 83 -6.85 14.64 -12.18
CA ARG A 83 -8.15 14.85 -11.51
C ARG A 83 -8.07 16.04 -10.54
N SER A 84 -8.85 17.08 -10.79
CA SER A 84 -8.90 18.27 -9.91
C SER A 84 -9.60 18.01 -8.57
N ASN A 85 -10.52 17.05 -8.53
CA ASN A 85 -11.21 16.58 -7.33
C ASN A 85 -10.63 15.26 -6.81
N TYR A 86 -9.31 15.22 -6.56
CA TYR A 86 -8.63 14.01 -6.05
C TYR A 86 -9.36 13.38 -4.84
N LYS A 87 -10.01 14.16 -3.96
CA LYS A 87 -10.77 13.62 -2.81
C LYS A 87 -11.84 12.60 -3.20
N ASP A 88 -12.50 12.78 -4.34
CA ASP A 88 -13.55 11.88 -4.82
C ASP A 88 -12.96 10.60 -5.43
N TYR A 89 -11.73 10.72 -5.97
CA TYR A 89 -10.94 9.65 -6.58
C TYR A 89 -9.74 9.26 -5.70
N ALA A 90 -9.86 9.46 -4.39
CA ALA A 90 -8.73 9.31 -3.48
C ALA A 90 -8.35 7.83 -3.45
N ILE A 91 -7.08 7.55 -3.71
CA ILE A 91 -6.58 6.18 -3.76
C ILE A 91 -6.69 5.49 -2.38
N ASP A 92 -6.70 6.29 -1.32
CA ASP A 92 -6.86 5.91 0.08
C ASP A 92 -8.33 5.94 0.56
N LYS A 93 -9.31 6.07 -0.35
CA LYS A 93 -10.72 5.86 -0.03
C LYS A 93 -11.04 4.36 0.06
N ILE A 94 -11.79 3.94 1.07
CA ILE A 94 -12.19 2.54 1.26
C ILE A 94 -13.00 2.12 0.03
N GLY A 95 -12.50 1.14 -0.73
CA GLY A 95 -13.16 0.67 -1.94
C GLY A 95 -14.39 -0.19 -1.64
N GLU A 96 -15.54 0.23 -2.11
CA GLU A 96 -16.71 -0.62 -2.34
C GLU A 96 -16.42 -1.47 -3.58
N GLY A 97 -16.86 -2.74 -3.63
CA GLY A 97 -16.34 -3.68 -4.63
C GLY A 97 -16.49 -3.37 -6.12
N ALA A 98 -17.28 -2.36 -6.44
CA ALA A 98 -17.48 -1.83 -7.79
C ALA A 98 -16.54 -0.65 -8.13
N ASP A 99 -15.84 -0.04 -7.16
CA ASP A 99 -15.06 1.19 -7.34
C ASP A 99 -13.85 1.04 -8.29
N GLN A 100 -13.52 -0.18 -8.71
CA GLN A 100 -12.40 -0.46 -9.62
C GLN A 100 -12.68 0.02 -11.06
N THR A 101 -13.94 0.06 -11.50
CA THR A 101 -14.29 0.53 -12.86
C THR A 101 -14.24 2.05 -12.97
N ASP A 102 -14.60 2.75 -11.90
CA ASP A 102 -14.91 4.19 -11.94
C ASP A 102 -13.65 5.08 -11.97
N PHE A 103 -12.48 4.50 -11.67
CA PHE A 103 -11.25 5.26 -11.51
C PHE A 103 -10.70 5.84 -12.81
N PHE A 104 -10.86 5.10 -13.91
CA PHE A 104 -10.47 5.52 -15.27
C PHE A 104 -11.66 5.97 -16.11
N ASP A 105 -12.82 6.14 -15.49
CA ASP A 105 -14.00 6.64 -16.20
C ASP A 105 -13.69 8.00 -16.81
N VAL A 106 -13.91 8.05 -18.12
CA VAL A 106 -13.82 9.26 -18.92
C VAL A 106 -15.22 9.83 -19.00
N PRO A 107 -15.51 10.97 -18.35
CA PRO A 107 -16.81 11.60 -18.47
C PRO A 107 -17.09 11.94 -19.95
N GLN A 108 -18.33 11.82 -20.41
CA GLN A 108 -18.64 12.01 -21.83
C GLN A 108 -18.43 13.48 -22.27
N ASP A 109 -18.66 14.43 -21.36
CA ASP A 109 -18.70 15.88 -21.62
C ASP A 109 -17.39 16.65 -21.32
N VAL A 110 -16.24 15.98 -21.19
CA VAL A 110 -14.94 16.66 -21.01
C VAL A 110 -14.23 16.90 -22.34
N SER A 111 -13.36 17.91 -22.40
CA SER A 111 -12.55 18.20 -23.59
C SER A 111 -11.62 17.04 -23.96
N ASN A 112 -11.24 16.98 -25.25
CA ASN A 112 -10.30 15.95 -25.73
C ASN A 112 -8.96 15.98 -24.99
N VAL A 113 -8.50 17.15 -24.54
CA VAL A 113 -7.29 17.29 -23.74
C VAL A 113 -7.38 16.53 -22.43
N ILE A 114 -8.51 16.62 -21.73
CA ILE A 114 -8.72 15.86 -20.49
C ILE A 114 -8.85 14.36 -20.79
N LYS A 115 -9.47 13.97 -21.92
CA LYS A 115 -9.50 12.57 -22.36
C LYS A 115 -8.08 12.02 -22.57
N ASP A 116 -7.21 12.80 -23.21
CA ASP A 116 -5.81 12.44 -23.41
C ASP A 116 -5.06 12.32 -22.06
N ASN A 117 -5.28 13.26 -21.13
CA ASN A 117 -4.69 13.22 -19.79
C ASN A 117 -5.08 11.93 -19.04
N LEU A 118 -6.36 11.60 -19.06
CA LEU A 118 -6.88 10.37 -18.45
C LEU A 118 -6.35 9.12 -19.16
N LYS A 119 -6.15 9.17 -20.49
CA LYS A 119 -5.54 8.06 -21.23
C LYS A 119 -4.08 7.84 -20.84
N LEU A 120 -3.28 8.90 -20.75
CA LEU A 120 -1.89 8.82 -20.27
C LEU A 120 -1.83 8.28 -18.84
N HIS A 121 -2.78 8.67 -17.99
CA HIS A 121 -2.90 8.14 -16.64
C HIS A 121 -3.24 6.65 -16.61
N GLN A 122 -4.13 6.20 -17.51
CA GLN A 122 -4.43 4.78 -17.68
C GLN A 122 -3.19 4.00 -18.12
N LEU A 123 -2.48 4.48 -19.16
CA LEU A 123 -1.27 3.84 -19.69
C LEU A 123 -0.14 3.78 -18.67
N SER A 124 0.11 4.88 -17.95
CA SER A 124 1.10 4.92 -16.86
C SER A 124 0.73 4.00 -15.69
N SER A 125 -0.53 3.57 -15.56
CA SER A 125 -0.96 2.64 -14.52
C SER A 125 -0.80 1.18 -14.90
N TYR A 126 -0.38 0.86 -16.13
CA TYR A 126 -0.22 -0.54 -16.57
C TYR A 126 0.64 -1.40 -15.62
N PRO A 127 1.85 -0.97 -15.18
CA PRO A 127 2.67 -1.79 -14.29
C PRO A 127 2.02 -2.05 -12.92
N LEU A 128 1.10 -1.18 -12.47
CA LEU A 128 0.38 -1.37 -11.21
C LEU A 128 -0.60 -2.55 -11.27
N GLY A 129 -1.28 -2.75 -12.41
CA GLY A 129 -2.41 -3.67 -12.57
C GLY A 129 -3.80 -2.99 -12.51
N GLU A 130 -4.86 -3.77 -12.74
CA GLU A 130 -6.24 -3.29 -12.98
C GLU A 130 -6.92 -2.62 -11.77
N ALA A 131 -6.56 -2.97 -10.53
CA ALA A 131 -7.21 -2.38 -9.35
C ALA A 131 -6.32 -1.30 -8.74
N LYS A 132 -6.58 -0.04 -9.10
CA LYS A 132 -5.83 1.08 -8.53
C LYS A 132 -6.18 1.26 -7.06
N ILE A 133 -5.32 0.66 -6.24
CA ILE A 133 -5.10 0.90 -4.81
C ILE A 133 -6.03 0.11 -3.89
N LEU A 134 -5.64 -1.13 -3.61
CA LEU A 134 -5.10 -1.57 -2.31
C LEU A 134 -5.81 -1.14 -1.00
N ASN A 135 -7.00 -0.56 -1.03
CA ASN A 135 -7.80 -0.35 0.18
C ASN A 135 -8.72 -1.53 0.51
N ARG A 136 -8.89 -2.44 -0.46
CA ARG A 136 -9.46 -3.77 -0.20
C ARG A 136 -8.50 -4.71 0.53
N LEU A 137 -7.20 -4.40 0.56
CA LEU A 137 -6.15 -5.36 0.93
C LEU A 137 -5.65 -5.25 2.38
N THR A 138 -6.14 -4.30 3.19
CA THR A 138 -6.06 -4.46 4.66
C THR A 138 -7.01 -5.53 5.20
N GLN A 139 -7.68 -6.28 4.32
CA GLN A 139 -8.56 -7.41 4.66
C GLN A 139 -8.00 -8.71 4.07
N ALA A 140 -8.39 -9.83 4.64
CA ALA A 140 -7.97 -11.12 4.12
C ALA A 140 -8.43 -11.33 2.67
N VAL A 141 -7.45 -11.69 1.85
CA VAL A 141 -7.52 -11.89 0.41
C VAL A 141 -8.59 -12.95 0.09
N TYR A 142 -9.78 -12.54 -0.33
CA TYR A 142 -10.82 -13.47 -0.79
C TYR A 142 -11.30 -13.24 -2.22
N GLU A 143 -11.10 -12.06 -2.79
CA GLU A 143 -11.32 -11.85 -4.23
C GLU A 143 -9.95 -11.92 -4.91
N ARG A 144 -9.50 -13.15 -5.20
CA ARG A 144 -8.58 -13.36 -6.32
C ARG A 144 -9.36 -12.94 -7.57
N ASN A 145 -9.25 -11.68 -7.97
CA ASN A 145 -9.58 -11.30 -9.34
C ASN A 145 -8.73 -12.22 -10.22
N SER A 146 -9.37 -13.04 -11.05
CA SER A 146 -8.71 -14.07 -11.84
C SER A 146 -7.85 -13.52 -12.99
N MET A 147 -7.62 -12.20 -13.02
CA MET A 147 -6.79 -11.47 -13.98
C MET A 147 -5.89 -10.41 -13.31
N ILE A 148 -5.44 -10.63 -12.07
CA ILE A 148 -4.46 -9.71 -11.45
C ILE A 148 -3.11 -9.87 -12.15
N CYS A 149 -2.77 -8.93 -13.03
CA CYS A 149 -1.45 -8.74 -13.63
C CYS A 149 -0.67 -7.62 -12.92
N GLY A 150 0.61 -7.40 -13.28
CA GLY A 150 1.39 -6.30 -12.73
C GLY A 150 1.91 -6.49 -11.30
N GLU A 151 2.41 -5.40 -10.72
CA GLU A 151 2.92 -5.32 -9.36
C GLU A 151 1.86 -5.67 -8.29
N GLN A 152 0.57 -5.51 -8.60
CA GLN A 152 -0.53 -5.94 -7.73
C GLN A 152 -0.51 -7.45 -7.49
N GLY A 153 -0.18 -8.26 -8.50
CA GLY A 153 -0.09 -9.71 -8.36
C GLY A 153 1.06 -10.13 -7.46
N LEU A 154 2.19 -9.44 -7.58
CA LEU A 154 3.36 -9.63 -6.72
C LEU A 154 3.02 -9.23 -5.28
N PHE A 155 2.45 -8.05 -5.08
CA PHE A 155 2.00 -7.59 -3.76
C PHE A 155 1.01 -8.58 -3.15
N GLY A 156 -0.01 -9.01 -3.91
CA GLY A 156 -1.05 -9.93 -3.44
C GLY A 156 -0.47 -11.26 -2.98
N THR A 157 0.53 -11.79 -3.71
CA THR A 157 1.26 -13.01 -3.36
C THR A 157 2.00 -12.86 -2.03
N ILE A 158 2.79 -11.79 -1.88
CA ILE A 158 3.60 -11.56 -0.68
C ILE A 158 2.71 -11.19 0.52
N HIS A 159 1.67 -10.38 0.30
CA HIS A 159 0.71 -9.94 1.32
C HIS A 159 -0.05 -11.10 1.97
N THR A 160 -0.14 -12.27 1.33
CA THR A 160 -0.71 -13.46 1.99
C THR A 160 -0.01 -13.79 3.31
N ALA A 161 1.25 -13.40 3.51
CA ALA A 161 2.00 -13.56 4.75
C ALA A 161 1.32 -12.94 5.97
N VAL A 162 0.52 -11.89 5.78
CA VAL A 162 -0.14 -11.17 6.87
C VAL A 162 -1.28 -11.99 7.47
N TRP A 163 -2.04 -12.69 6.62
CA TRP A 163 -3.30 -13.34 7.01
C TRP A 163 -3.21 -14.85 7.11
N GLN A 164 -2.31 -15.49 6.35
CA GLN A 164 -2.16 -16.94 6.37
C GLN A 164 -1.78 -17.51 7.74
N PRO A 165 -0.91 -16.89 8.56
CA PRO A 165 -0.65 -17.36 9.93
C PRO A 165 -1.93 -17.43 10.78
N VAL A 166 -2.83 -16.45 10.62
CA VAL A 166 -4.11 -16.41 11.36
C VAL A 166 -5.10 -17.43 10.80
N LEU A 167 -5.15 -17.63 9.49
CA LEU A 167 -5.99 -18.67 8.86
C LEU A 167 -5.55 -20.09 9.22
N ALA A 168 -4.25 -20.32 9.40
CA ALA A 168 -3.69 -21.61 9.79
C ALA A 168 -3.78 -21.87 11.29
N LEU A 169 -3.96 -20.83 12.11
CA LEU A 169 -3.97 -20.90 13.58
C LEU A 169 -5.00 -21.90 14.14
N PRO A 170 -6.27 -21.95 13.71
CA PRO A 170 -7.25 -22.94 14.20
C PRO A 170 -6.78 -24.39 14.01
N GLY A 171 -6.16 -24.68 12.87
CA GLY A 171 -5.63 -26.00 12.55
C GLY A 171 -4.42 -26.36 13.42
N LEU A 172 -3.52 -25.40 13.66
CA LEU A 172 -2.36 -25.64 14.53
C LEU A 172 -2.76 -25.80 16.00
N LEU A 173 -3.72 -25.01 16.48
CA LEU A 173 -4.28 -25.15 17.83
C LEU A 173 -4.94 -26.53 18.00
N THR A 174 -5.75 -26.96 17.04
CA THR A 174 -6.38 -28.30 17.07
C THR A 174 -5.33 -29.42 17.11
N LYS A 175 -4.23 -29.29 16.36
CA LYS A 175 -3.10 -30.26 16.38
C LYS A 175 -2.33 -30.29 17.71
N ASN A 176 -2.40 -29.22 18.50
CA ASN A 176 -1.81 -29.12 19.84
C ASN A 176 -2.88 -29.31 20.93
N ASP A 177 -3.90 -30.13 20.67
CA ASP A 177 -4.95 -30.51 21.63
C ASP A 177 -5.73 -29.34 22.25
N PHE A 178 -5.83 -28.21 21.56
CA PHE A 178 -6.80 -27.16 21.90
C PHE A 178 -8.16 -27.45 21.26
N ILE A 179 -9.21 -27.31 22.06
CA ILE A 179 -10.59 -27.59 21.65
C ILE A 179 -11.50 -26.43 22.05
N TYR A 180 -12.49 -26.15 21.20
CA TYR A 180 -13.54 -25.18 21.51
C TYR A 180 -14.69 -25.86 22.26
N VAL A 181 -15.05 -25.28 23.41
CA VAL A 181 -16.21 -25.65 24.22
C VAL A 181 -17.32 -24.62 23.94
N PRO A 182 -18.37 -24.97 23.18
CA PRO A 182 -19.47 -24.06 22.87
C PRO A 182 -20.20 -23.60 24.14
N CYS A 183 -20.64 -22.34 24.16
CA CYS A 183 -21.63 -21.90 25.14
C CYS A 183 -23.00 -22.51 24.80
N LEU A 184 -23.76 -22.95 25.81
CA LEU A 184 -25.14 -23.37 25.63
C LEU A 184 -26.07 -22.15 25.59
N LEU A 185 -27.14 -22.23 24.82
CA LEU A 185 -28.08 -21.11 24.58
C LEU A 185 -28.87 -20.69 25.82
N ASP A 186 -29.08 -21.63 26.74
CA ASP A 186 -29.88 -21.47 27.96
C ASP A 186 -29.07 -21.03 29.18
N ILE A 187 -27.76 -20.82 29.04
CA ILE A 187 -26.88 -20.43 30.15
C ILE A 187 -27.09 -18.97 30.54
N SER A 188 -27.23 -18.73 31.85
CA SER A 188 -27.28 -17.39 32.44
C SER A 188 -25.88 -16.77 32.62
N PRO A 189 -25.74 -15.43 32.78
CA PRO A 189 -24.45 -14.79 33.04
C PRO A 189 -23.73 -15.33 34.30
N THR A 190 -24.49 -15.69 35.34
CA THR A 190 -23.96 -16.28 36.58
C THR A 190 -23.41 -17.68 36.33
N GLU A 191 -24.18 -18.53 35.66
CA GLU A 191 -23.79 -19.90 35.31
C GLU A 191 -22.58 -19.91 34.35
N TYR A 192 -22.53 -18.97 33.40
CA TYR A 192 -21.37 -18.77 32.53
C TYR A 192 -20.09 -18.49 33.33
N LYS A 193 -20.19 -17.64 34.36
CA LYS A 193 -19.05 -17.33 35.24
C LYS A 193 -18.61 -18.56 36.05
N GLU A 194 -19.54 -19.31 36.60
CA GLU A 194 -19.25 -20.54 37.36
C GLU A 194 -18.61 -21.63 36.50
N ILE A 195 -19.08 -21.81 35.26
CA ILE A 195 -18.47 -22.73 34.29
C ILE A 195 -17.07 -22.23 33.91
N SER A 196 -16.89 -20.92 33.68
CA SER A 196 -15.58 -20.33 33.38
C SER A 196 -14.57 -20.60 34.50
N GLU A 197 -14.96 -20.41 35.76
CA GLU A 197 -14.12 -20.69 36.93
C GLU A 197 -13.78 -22.18 37.01
N ALA A 198 -14.76 -23.06 36.84
CA ALA A 198 -14.53 -24.50 36.83
C ALA A 198 -13.58 -24.98 35.71
N LEU A 199 -13.71 -24.43 34.50
CA LEU A 199 -12.83 -24.74 33.37
C LEU A 199 -11.39 -24.22 33.59
N ASN A 200 -11.23 -23.06 34.23
CA ASN A 200 -9.92 -22.50 34.58
C ASN A 200 -9.20 -23.36 35.64
N ASP A 201 -9.95 -23.89 36.60
CA ASP A 201 -9.42 -24.77 37.66
C ASP A 201 -9.22 -26.23 37.20
N GLY A 202 -9.60 -26.56 35.97
CA GLY A 202 -9.53 -27.92 35.43
C GLY A 202 -10.56 -28.88 36.01
N ASN A 203 -11.62 -28.33 36.60
CA ASN A 203 -12.72 -29.07 37.23
C ASN A 203 -13.77 -29.51 36.20
N PHE A 204 -13.36 -30.40 35.28
CA PHE A 204 -14.23 -31.01 34.28
C PHE A 204 -13.84 -32.46 33.96
N LEU A 205 -14.79 -33.21 33.41
CA LEU A 205 -14.59 -34.58 32.94
C LEU A 205 -14.77 -34.65 31.43
N LEU A 206 -13.91 -35.43 30.77
CA LEU A 206 -14.04 -35.75 29.34
C LEU A 206 -14.63 -37.14 29.20
N ASP A 207 -15.41 -37.37 28.15
CA ASP A 207 -15.80 -38.71 27.73
C ASP A 207 -14.61 -39.49 27.14
N GLU A 208 -14.78 -40.80 26.94
CA GLU A 208 -13.74 -41.69 26.44
C GLU A 208 -13.22 -41.27 25.04
N ASP A 209 -14.14 -40.82 24.18
CA ASP A 209 -13.83 -40.38 22.82
C ASP A 209 -13.36 -38.92 22.73
N LYS A 210 -13.31 -38.18 23.85
CA LYS A 210 -13.00 -36.74 23.92
C LYS A 210 -13.88 -35.89 22.99
N THR A 211 -15.14 -36.29 22.83
CA THR A 211 -16.15 -35.57 22.06
C THR A 211 -17.06 -34.72 22.94
N LYS A 212 -17.07 -34.95 24.26
CA LYS A 212 -17.91 -34.25 25.23
C LYS A 212 -17.16 -33.89 26.48
N LEU A 213 -17.57 -32.77 27.08
CA LEU A 213 -17.07 -32.29 28.35
C LEU A 213 -18.22 -32.13 29.33
N THR A 214 -18.05 -32.64 30.55
CA THR A 214 -18.99 -32.44 31.66
C THR A 214 -18.40 -31.49 32.70
N VAL A 215 -19.08 -30.38 32.97
CA VAL A 215 -18.70 -29.33 33.93
C VAL A 215 -19.95 -28.80 34.61
N LYS A 216 -19.92 -28.66 35.95
CA LYS A 216 -21.06 -28.12 36.76
C LYS A 216 -22.42 -28.69 36.32
N GLU A 217 -22.49 -30.03 36.21
CA GLU A 217 -23.69 -30.80 35.81
C GLU A 217 -24.16 -30.64 34.35
N ARG A 218 -23.47 -29.84 33.53
CA ARG A 218 -23.74 -29.71 32.09
C ARG A 218 -22.79 -30.59 31.29
N THR A 219 -23.34 -31.32 30.32
CA THR A 219 -22.55 -32.02 29.29
C THR A 219 -22.62 -31.21 27.99
N ILE A 220 -21.46 -30.85 27.46
CA ILE A 220 -21.29 -29.98 26.30
C ILE A 220 -20.54 -30.75 25.21
N ASP A 221 -21.09 -30.77 24.01
CA ASP A 221 -20.41 -31.34 22.84
C ASP A 221 -19.26 -30.42 22.40
N LEU A 222 -18.08 -31.01 22.19
CA LEU A 222 -16.86 -30.32 21.83
C LEU A 222 -16.78 -30.10 20.31
N ASN A 223 -16.18 -28.98 19.90
CA ASN A 223 -15.92 -28.68 18.49
C ASN A 223 -14.43 -28.41 18.25
N SER A 224 -13.94 -28.83 17.08
CA SER A 224 -12.66 -28.32 16.59
C SER A 224 -12.78 -26.82 16.30
N LEU A 225 -11.71 -26.07 16.58
CA LEU A 225 -11.60 -24.66 16.20
C LEU A 225 -11.70 -24.45 14.68
N SER A 226 -11.42 -25.47 13.86
CA SER A 226 -11.58 -25.39 12.40
C SER A 226 -13.06 -25.50 11.96
N ASP A 227 -13.90 -26.10 12.81
CA ASP A 227 -15.30 -26.42 12.53
C ASP A 227 -16.29 -25.37 13.06
N ILE A 228 -15.81 -24.22 13.55
CA ILE A 228 -16.67 -23.13 14.01
C ILE A 228 -16.77 -21.99 13.00
N LYS A 229 -17.87 -21.22 13.08
CA LYS A 229 -18.10 -19.99 12.34
C LYS A 229 -18.47 -18.87 13.31
N ILE A 230 -17.79 -17.74 13.19
CA ILE A 230 -17.88 -16.58 14.10
C ILE A 230 -18.64 -15.46 13.40
N GLN A 231 -19.56 -14.80 14.11
CA GLN A 231 -20.37 -13.72 13.56
C GLN A 231 -20.53 -12.59 14.59
N PRO A 232 -20.25 -11.31 14.23
CA PRO A 232 -20.60 -10.18 15.07
C PRO A 232 -22.12 -9.98 15.06
N GLN A 233 -22.69 -9.88 16.24
CA GLN A 233 -24.13 -9.77 16.49
C GLN A 233 -24.68 -8.39 16.11
N LEU A 234 -25.95 -8.34 15.69
CA LEU A 234 -26.69 -7.10 15.44
C LEU A 234 -27.95 -6.97 16.31
N GLU A 235 -28.60 -8.09 16.62
CA GLU A 235 -29.86 -8.10 17.37
C GLU A 235 -29.59 -8.17 18.88
N LYS A 236 -30.15 -7.24 19.66
CA LYS A 236 -30.00 -7.24 21.12
C LYS A 236 -30.64 -8.50 21.74
N GLY A 237 -29.94 -9.11 22.71
CA GLY A 237 -30.48 -10.22 23.52
C GLY A 237 -30.06 -11.64 23.10
N LEU A 238 -29.33 -11.82 21.99
CA LEU A 238 -28.80 -13.12 21.58
C LEU A 238 -27.48 -13.51 22.28
N SER A 239 -26.84 -12.54 22.93
CA SER A 239 -25.70 -12.75 23.82
C SER A 239 -25.82 -11.81 25.00
N PHE A 240 -25.41 -12.28 26.16
CA PHE A 240 -25.28 -11.49 27.39
C PHE A 240 -23.86 -10.93 27.57
N GLN A 241 -22.94 -11.21 26.64
CA GLN A 241 -21.54 -10.81 26.72
C GLN A 241 -21.29 -9.50 25.98
N ASP A 242 -20.46 -8.62 26.55
CA ASP A 242 -20.10 -7.31 26.00
C ASP A 242 -19.32 -7.40 24.67
N ASN A 243 -18.75 -8.57 24.34
CA ASN A 243 -18.02 -8.79 23.10
C ASN A 243 -18.92 -8.88 21.86
N GLU A 244 -20.23 -9.10 22.05
CA GLU A 244 -21.24 -9.20 20.99
C GLU A 244 -20.87 -10.20 19.86
N LEU A 245 -20.14 -11.27 20.19
CA LEU A 245 -19.77 -12.35 19.27
C LEU A 245 -20.69 -13.56 19.43
N LEU A 246 -21.11 -14.12 18.29
CA LEU A 246 -21.83 -15.37 18.20
C LEU A 246 -21.02 -16.42 17.48
N VAL A 247 -21.08 -17.67 17.94
CA VAL A 247 -20.39 -18.81 17.37
C VAL A 247 -21.39 -19.90 17.00
N THR A 248 -21.19 -20.47 15.81
CA THR A 248 -21.99 -21.58 15.26
C THR A 248 -21.07 -22.73 14.87
N SER A 249 -21.52 -23.98 15.02
CA SER A 249 -20.83 -25.12 14.42
C SER A 249 -21.10 -25.15 12.91
N LYS A 250 -20.09 -25.45 12.10
CA LYS A 250 -20.22 -25.70 10.66
C LYS A 250 -20.83 -27.08 10.39
N LYS A 251 -20.70 -28.01 11.33
CA LYS A 251 -21.14 -29.42 11.19
C LYS A 251 -22.59 -29.62 11.62
N SER A 252 -23.07 -28.86 12.60
CA SER A 252 -24.47 -28.93 13.05
C SER A 252 -25.24 -27.67 12.65
N LYS A 253 -26.50 -27.83 12.20
CA LYS A 253 -27.42 -26.70 11.93
C LYS A 253 -27.95 -26.05 13.22
N GLY A 254 -27.11 -25.97 14.26
CA GLY A 254 -27.47 -25.39 15.55
C GLY A 254 -27.68 -23.88 15.46
N ALA A 255 -28.46 -23.33 16.38
CA ALA A 255 -28.61 -21.88 16.49
C ALA A 255 -27.30 -21.23 16.97
N PRO A 256 -27.00 -19.98 16.57
CA PRO A 256 -25.85 -19.24 17.06
C PRO A 256 -25.90 -19.05 18.57
N ALA A 257 -24.79 -19.35 19.24
CA ALA A 257 -24.66 -19.20 20.69
C ALA A 257 -23.62 -18.13 21.04
N PRO A 258 -23.65 -17.58 22.27
CA PRO A 258 -22.60 -16.71 22.78
C PRO A 258 -21.20 -17.34 22.67
N LEU A 259 -20.16 -16.51 22.71
CA LEU A 259 -18.78 -17.02 22.72
C LEU A 259 -18.55 -17.95 23.93
N GLY A 260 -18.08 -19.15 23.64
CA GLY A 260 -17.70 -20.15 24.64
C GLY A 260 -16.23 -20.03 25.04
N TRP A 261 -15.59 -21.19 25.27
CA TRP A 261 -14.23 -21.27 25.80
C TRP A 261 -13.30 -22.07 24.90
N ILE A 262 -12.01 -21.86 25.04
CA ILE A 262 -10.98 -22.72 24.46
C ILE A 262 -10.25 -23.41 25.61
N ILE A 263 -10.17 -24.74 25.57
CA ILE A 263 -9.45 -25.54 26.57
C ILE A 263 -8.27 -26.25 25.93
N HIS A 264 -7.20 -26.44 26.71
CA HIS A 264 -6.09 -27.29 26.33
C HIS A 264 -6.19 -28.60 27.11
N LEU A 265 -6.44 -29.71 26.39
CA LEU A 265 -6.72 -30.99 27.03
C LEU A 265 -5.57 -31.49 27.92
N PRO A 266 -4.28 -31.43 27.52
CA PRO A 266 -3.18 -31.93 28.33
C PRO A 266 -3.00 -31.19 29.65
N SER A 267 -3.16 -29.86 29.65
CA SER A 267 -2.99 -29.06 30.87
C SER A 267 -4.28 -28.91 31.68
N LYS A 268 -5.42 -29.37 31.15
CA LYS A 268 -6.77 -29.19 31.72
C LYS A 268 -7.05 -27.75 32.15
N ARG A 269 -6.60 -26.77 31.35
CA ARG A 269 -6.83 -25.34 31.63
C ARG A 269 -7.50 -24.68 30.45
N ALA A 270 -8.40 -23.76 30.74
CA ALA A 270 -8.96 -22.86 29.74
C ALA A 270 -8.01 -21.70 29.43
N LEU A 271 -8.06 -21.22 28.19
CA LEU A 271 -7.46 -19.96 27.80
C LEU A 271 -8.25 -18.81 28.44
N ALA A 272 -7.55 -17.75 28.85
CA ALA A 272 -8.21 -16.55 29.36
C ALA A 272 -9.23 -16.00 28.34
N GLN A 273 -10.39 -15.53 28.80
CA GLN A 273 -11.45 -15.11 27.88
C GLN A 273 -11.03 -13.89 27.03
N VAL A 274 -10.17 -13.00 27.55
CA VAL A 274 -9.64 -11.89 26.72
C VAL A 274 -8.85 -12.42 25.53
N ASP A 275 -8.02 -13.44 25.72
CA ASP A 275 -7.22 -14.02 24.64
C ASP A 275 -8.07 -14.89 23.70
N THR A 276 -9.10 -15.57 24.21
CA THR A 276 -10.09 -16.29 23.40
C THR A 276 -10.89 -15.33 22.50
N GLU A 277 -11.37 -14.22 23.05
CA GLU A 277 -12.08 -13.18 22.30
C GLU A 277 -11.22 -12.57 21.18
N ASP A 278 -10.01 -12.12 21.52
CA ASP A 278 -9.07 -11.54 20.55
C ASP A 278 -8.73 -12.54 19.43
N LEU A 279 -8.53 -13.81 19.79
CA LEU A 279 -8.26 -14.90 18.84
C LEU A 279 -9.44 -15.14 17.90
N MET A 280 -10.67 -15.16 18.41
CA MET A 280 -11.87 -15.32 17.59
C MET A 280 -12.08 -14.13 16.65
N LYS A 281 -11.86 -12.90 17.12
CA LYS A 281 -11.93 -11.69 16.29
C LYS A 281 -10.87 -11.74 15.18
N LEU A 282 -9.63 -12.12 15.50
CA LEU A 282 -8.56 -12.28 14.52
C LEU A 282 -8.91 -13.33 13.46
N ILE A 283 -9.37 -14.51 13.86
CA ILE A 283 -9.82 -15.57 12.92
C ILE A 283 -10.93 -15.02 12.02
N ARG A 284 -11.94 -14.36 12.60
CA ARG A 284 -13.04 -13.80 11.82
C ARG A 284 -12.58 -12.72 10.84
N LEU A 285 -11.66 -11.85 11.24
CA LEU A 285 -11.06 -10.85 10.34
C LEU A 285 -10.28 -11.52 9.21
N ALA A 286 -9.56 -12.59 9.52
CA ALA A 286 -8.77 -13.35 8.55
C ALA A 286 -9.63 -14.15 7.54
N GLU A 287 -10.92 -14.37 7.81
CA GLU A 287 -11.87 -14.92 6.83
C GLU A 287 -12.30 -13.89 5.76
N GLY A 288 -11.99 -12.60 5.96
CA GLY A 288 -12.27 -11.53 5.02
C GLY A 288 -13.72 -11.01 5.08
N LYS A 289 -14.16 -10.32 4.01
CA LYS A 289 -15.51 -9.73 3.87
C LYS A 289 -15.85 -8.68 4.94
N PHE A 290 -14.85 -8.03 5.53
CA PHE A 290 -15.08 -7.04 6.59
C PHE A 290 -15.86 -5.81 6.07
N HIS A 291 -15.64 -5.39 4.83
CA HIS A 291 -16.41 -4.32 4.18
C HIS A 291 -17.89 -4.67 3.94
N GLN A 292 -18.23 -5.96 3.84
CA GLN A 292 -19.62 -6.42 3.69
C GLN A 292 -20.38 -6.37 5.03
N LEU A 293 -19.67 -6.14 6.14
CA LEU A 293 -20.27 -5.97 7.45
C LEU A 293 -20.75 -4.54 7.63
N THR A 294 -21.82 -4.38 8.39
CA THR A 294 -22.31 -3.06 8.81
C THR A 294 -21.26 -2.34 9.69
N PRO A 295 -21.25 -1.00 9.75
CA PRO A 295 -20.33 -0.25 10.62
C PRO A 295 -20.37 -0.69 12.09
N ALA A 296 -21.53 -1.11 12.61
CA ALA A 296 -21.67 -1.65 13.96
C ALA A 296 -20.90 -2.98 14.13
N GLN A 297 -21.06 -3.90 13.19
CA GLN A 297 -20.33 -5.18 13.18
C GLN A 297 -18.82 -5.01 13.00
N GLN A 298 -18.43 -4.04 12.17
CA GLN A 298 -17.02 -3.67 12.02
C GLN A 298 -16.45 -3.19 13.36
N LYS A 299 -17.15 -2.29 14.06
CA LYS A 299 -16.74 -1.80 15.38
C LYS A 299 -16.57 -2.93 16.41
N ILE A 300 -17.47 -3.93 16.40
CA ILE A 300 -17.38 -5.10 17.27
C ILE A 300 -16.06 -5.86 17.03
N LEU A 301 -15.74 -6.19 15.77
CA LEU A 301 -14.50 -6.90 15.42
C LEU A 301 -13.23 -6.08 15.65
N MET A 302 -13.35 -4.75 15.67
CA MET A 302 -12.24 -3.80 15.89
C MET A 302 -12.19 -3.29 17.33
N SER A 303 -12.82 -3.96 18.30
CA SER A 303 -12.79 -3.56 19.71
C SER A 303 -11.74 -4.34 20.52
N GLY A 304 -11.34 -3.81 21.68
CA GLY A 304 -10.36 -4.45 22.57
C GLY A 304 -8.92 -4.15 22.15
N ARG A 305 -8.03 -5.16 22.13
CA ARG A 305 -6.64 -4.98 21.66
C ARG A 305 -6.55 -4.69 20.15
N LEU A 306 -7.68 -4.81 19.47
CA LEU A 306 -7.90 -4.55 18.07
C LEU A 306 -8.44 -3.12 17.81
N GLU A 307 -8.44 -2.19 18.76
CA GLU A 307 -8.92 -0.82 18.50
C GLU A 307 -8.02 -0.03 17.52
N ASP A 308 -8.62 0.82 16.69
CA ASP A 308 -7.90 1.62 15.68
C ASP A 308 -7.12 2.75 16.36
N ASN A 309 -5.82 2.78 16.10
CA ASN A 309 -4.95 3.91 16.44
C ASN A 309 -4.32 4.33 15.12
N GLU A 310 -4.75 5.46 14.55
CA GLU A 310 -4.32 5.95 13.23
C GLU A 310 -2.79 5.97 13.05
N ARG A 311 -2.04 6.08 14.15
CA ARG A 311 -0.56 6.07 14.19
C ARG A 311 0.10 4.70 13.98
N VAL A 312 -0.64 3.59 14.09
CA VAL A 312 -0.11 2.21 14.00
C VAL A 312 0.22 1.85 12.54
N ARG A 313 -0.44 2.45 11.55
CA ARG A 313 -0.45 1.94 10.16
C ARG A 313 0.86 2.08 9.36
N VAL A 314 1.80 2.94 9.76
CA VAL A 314 3.01 3.21 8.96
C VAL A 314 4.17 2.29 9.31
N ILE A 315 4.25 1.87 10.57
CA ILE A 315 5.40 1.13 11.11
C ILE A 315 4.99 -0.06 11.97
N GLN A 316 3.72 -0.32 12.22
CA GLN A 316 3.27 -1.41 13.09
C GLN A 316 2.10 -2.18 12.47
N ASN A 317 2.08 -3.49 12.64
CA ASN A 317 0.96 -4.32 12.20
C ASN A 317 0.06 -4.63 13.39
N ARG A 318 -1.22 -4.25 13.31
CA ARG A 318 -2.17 -4.46 14.41
C ARG A 318 -2.36 -5.93 14.72
N GLN A 319 -2.48 -6.75 13.68
CA GLN A 319 -2.68 -8.18 13.81
C GLN A 319 -1.47 -8.81 14.51
N LEU A 320 -0.25 -8.40 14.16
CA LEU A 320 0.98 -8.82 14.83
C LEU A 320 0.97 -8.47 16.31
N ASN A 321 0.57 -7.25 16.68
CA ASN A 321 0.53 -6.84 18.08
C ASN A 321 -0.42 -7.72 18.92
N VAL A 322 -1.57 -8.10 18.35
CA VAL A 322 -2.52 -8.99 19.03
C VAL A 322 -2.03 -10.43 19.04
N MET A 323 -1.51 -10.93 17.91
CA MET A 323 -0.89 -12.26 17.82
C MET A 323 0.24 -12.42 18.83
N LEU A 324 1.12 -11.42 18.98
CA LEU A 324 2.21 -11.41 19.96
C LEU A 324 1.68 -11.62 21.39
N SER A 325 0.63 -10.90 21.78
CA SER A 325 0.04 -11.05 23.11
C SER A 325 -0.54 -12.45 23.32
N ILE A 326 -1.27 -12.98 22.34
CA ILE A 326 -1.89 -14.31 22.43
C ILE A 326 -0.80 -15.40 22.45
N PHE A 327 0.18 -15.32 21.56
CA PHE A 327 1.24 -16.32 21.44
C PHE A 327 2.16 -16.32 22.66
N ALA A 328 2.43 -15.16 23.27
CA ALA A 328 3.16 -15.09 24.52
C ALA A 328 2.42 -15.82 25.66
N THR A 329 1.09 -15.67 25.76
CA THR A 329 0.28 -16.46 26.71
C THR A 329 0.33 -17.95 26.37
N LEU A 330 0.09 -18.32 25.11
CA LEU A 330 0.05 -19.71 24.67
C LEU A 330 1.39 -20.44 24.88
N GLU A 331 2.51 -19.78 24.57
CA GLU A 331 3.85 -20.32 24.79
C GLU A 331 4.12 -20.51 26.29
N LYS A 332 3.89 -19.46 27.08
CA LYS A 332 4.19 -19.47 28.52
C LYS A 332 3.35 -20.49 29.29
N ASP A 333 2.05 -20.54 29.03
CA ASP A 333 1.12 -21.28 29.87
C ASP A 333 0.83 -22.70 29.36
N PHE A 334 1.06 -22.94 28.05
CA PHE A 334 0.72 -24.18 27.35
C PHE A 334 1.85 -24.77 26.49
N ASN A 335 3.06 -24.18 26.48
CA ASN A 335 4.20 -24.63 25.67
C ASN A 335 3.91 -24.68 24.15
N PHE A 336 3.02 -23.80 23.68
CA PHE A 336 2.66 -23.68 22.27
C PHE A 336 3.81 -23.15 21.42
N ASP A 337 3.93 -23.64 20.19
CA ASP A 337 4.94 -23.22 19.22
C ASP A 337 4.30 -22.51 18.01
N PRO A 338 4.37 -21.17 17.92
CA PRO A 338 3.82 -20.43 16.79
C PRO A 338 4.71 -20.44 15.54
N THR A 339 5.98 -20.85 15.62
CA THR A 339 6.94 -20.76 14.51
C THR A 339 6.49 -21.46 13.21
N PRO A 340 5.78 -22.60 13.22
CA PRO A 340 5.32 -23.23 11.99
C PRO A 340 4.28 -22.41 11.23
N LEU A 341 3.60 -21.46 11.87
CA LEU A 341 2.58 -20.61 11.23
C LEU A 341 3.18 -19.66 10.20
N ILE A 342 4.38 -19.13 10.46
CA ILE A 342 5.04 -18.19 9.55
C ILE A 342 6.04 -18.90 8.63
N ASN A 343 6.79 -19.88 9.13
CA ASN A 343 7.80 -20.58 8.34
C ASN A 343 7.24 -21.26 7.08
N ASN A 344 6.10 -21.95 7.22
CA ASN A 344 5.46 -22.60 6.07
C ASN A 344 4.96 -21.58 5.05
N VAL A 345 4.46 -20.44 5.53
CA VAL A 345 3.95 -19.36 4.69
C VAL A 345 5.08 -18.69 3.92
N LEU A 346 6.21 -18.40 4.57
CA LEU A 346 7.37 -17.81 3.91
C LEU A 346 7.97 -18.72 2.83
N LYS A 347 8.06 -20.02 3.09
CA LYS A 347 8.48 -21.01 2.07
C LYS A 347 7.54 -21.01 0.86
N GLN A 348 6.23 -21.02 1.13
CA GLN A 348 5.22 -21.00 0.08
C GLN A 348 5.26 -19.71 -0.74
N ILE A 349 5.42 -18.55 -0.10
CA ILE A 349 5.53 -17.26 -0.78
C ILE A 349 6.82 -17.19 -1.58
N ALA A 350 7.96 -17.63 -1.04
CA ALA A 350 9.21 -17.69 -1.78
C ALA A 350 9.07 -18.50 -3.08
N LYS A 351 8.48 -19.70 -2.98
CA LYS A 351 8.18 -20.56 -4.13
C LYS A 351 7.21 -19.90 -5.11
N THR A 352 6.10 -19.34 -4.61
CA THR A 352 5.04 -18.75 -5.45
C THR A 352 5.52 -17.50 -6.15
N THR A 353 6.29 -16.64 -5.46
CA THR A 353 6.89 -15.43 -6.04
C THR A 353 7.88 -15.77 -7.14
N ARG A 354 8.78 -16.75 -6.92
CA ARG A 354 9.71 -17.21 -7.97
C ARG A 354 8.97 -17.73 -9.19
N LYS A 355 8.00 -18.63 -8.97
CA LYS A 355 7.15 -19.15 -10.04
C LYS A 355 6.42 -18.03 -10.79
N TYR A 356 5.88 -17.04 -10.08
CA TYR A 356 5.18 -15.91 -10.68
C TYR A 356 6.12 -15.03 -11.52
N ILE A 357 7.36 -14.82 -11.07
CA ILE A 357 8.40 -14.12 -11.83
C ILE A 357 8.81 -14.90 -13.09
N GLU A 358 8.94 -16.23 -12.99
CA GLU A 358 9.34 -17.08 -14.12
C GLU A 358 8.24 -17.22 -15.19
N GLU A 359 6.97 -17.21 -14.77
CA GLU A 359 5.82 -17.47 -15.65
C GLU A 359 5.16 -16.20 -16.22
N THR A 360 5.56 -14.99 -15.77
CA THR A 360 4.89 -13.72 -16.16
C THR A 360 5.87 -12.56 -16.36
N ASN A 361 5.41 -11.45 -16.93
CA ASN A 361 6.19 -10.21 -17.08
C ASN A 361 6.27 -9.37 -15.79
N VAL A 362 5.88 -9.91 -14.64
CA VAL A 362 5.81 -9.18 -13.36
C VAL A 362 7.16 -8.56 -12.95
N LEU A 363 8.28 -9.17 -13.36
CA LEU A 363 9.59 -8.60 -13.08
C LEU A 363 9.78 -7.25 -13.77
N ASP A 364 9.43 -7.16 -15.05
CA ASP A 364 9.51 -5.91 -15.80
C ASP A 364 8.43 -4.92 -15.32
N ASP A 365 7.26 -5.38 -14.85
CA ASP A 365 6.27 -4.53 -14.17
C ASP A 365 6.86 -3.89 -12.90
N PHE A 366 7.55 -4.68 -12.07
CA PHE A 366 8.23 -4.22 -10.86
C PHE A 366 9.34 -3.21 -11.16
N LEU A 367 10.22 -3.52 -12.11
CA LEU A 367 11.33 -2.64 -12.50
C LEU A 367 10.83 -1.34 -13.16
N THR A 368 9.88 -1.44 -14.08
CA THR A 368 9.21 -0.28 -14.70
C THR A 368 8.53 0.57 -13.63
N GLY A 369 7.86 -0.07 -12.67
CA GLY A 369 7.15 0.64 -11.62
C GLY A 369 8.07 1.37 -10.64
N PHE A 370 9.23 0.78 -10.34
CA PHE A 370 10.29 1.45 -9.59
C PHE A 370 10.81 2.69 -10.34
N ILE A 371 11.08 2.59 -11.65
CA ILE A 371 11.48 3.75 -12.46
C ILE A 371 10.40 4.85 -12.43
N GLN A 372 9.12 4.52 -12.63
CA GLN A 372 8.06 5.52 -12.55
C GLN A 372 8.00 6.20 -11.18
N THR A 373 8.27 5.47 -10.10
CA THR A 373 8.32 6.03 -8.75
C THR A 373 9.48 7.01 -8.58
N ALA A 374 10.60 6.81 -9.28
CA ALA A 374 11.66 7.80 -9.39
C ALA A 374 11.24 9.02 -10.22
N MET A 375 10.54 8.80 -11.35
CA MET A 375 10.10 9.86 -12.27
C MET A 375 9.13 10.85 -11.63
N ILE A 376 8.20 10.37 -10.81
CA ILE A 376 7.19 11.22 -10.16
C ILE A 376 7.76 12.09 -9.02
N GLN A 377 9.03 11.93 -8.63
CA GLN A 377 9.62 12.68 -7.50
C GLN A 377 9.65 14.19 -7.73
N HIS A 378 9.63 14.68 -8.98
CA HIS A 378 9.42 16.09 -9.26
C HIS A 378 8.08 16.61 -8.71
N LEU A 379 7.03 15.80 -8.80
CA LEU A 379 5.71 16.11 -8.25
C LEU A 379 5.78 16.13 -6.72
N VAL A 380 6.43 15.14 -6.12
CA VAL A 380 6.54 15.02 -4.65
C VAL A 380 7.31 16.20 -4.05
N VAL A 381 8.47 16.53 -4.61
CA VAL A 381 9.32 17.65 -4.14
C VAL A 381 8.61 19.01 -4.25
N THR A 382 7.72 19.16 -5.23
CA THR A 382 6.98 20.41 -5.46
C THR A 382 5.64 20.48 -4.74
N GLN A 383 5.25 19.44 -4.00
CA GLN A 383 3.91 19.33 -3.39
C GLN A 383 3.59 20.51 -2.46
N GLU A 384 4.55 20.95 -1.63
CA GLU A 384 4.34 22.08 -0.70
C GLU A 384 4.09 23.42 -1.40
N LYS A 385 4.55 23.56 -2.65
CA LYS A 385 4.38 24.77 -3.48
C LYS A 385 3.18 24.68 -4.41
N SER A 386 2.53 23.51 -4.44
CA SER A 386 1.43 23.19 -5.33
C SER A 386 0.08 23.49 -4.69
N LYS A 387 -0.95 23.71 -5.51
CA LYS A 387 -2.36 23.76 -5.05
C LYS A 387 -3.05 22.39 -5.15
N ARG A 388 -2.31 21.32 -5.50
CA ARG A 388 -2.82 19.94 -5.48
C ARG A 388 -3.16 19.52 -4.04
N THR A 389 -4.04 18.52 -3.91
CA THR A 389 -4.45 18.01 -2.58
C THR A 389 -3.25 17.43 -1.84
N GLU A 390 -3.10 17.69 -0.54
CA GLU A 390 -2.01 17.08 0.25
C GLU A 390 -2.14 15.55 0.25
N LEU A 391 -1.02 14.85 0.04
CA LEU A 391 -0.99 13.39 0.10
C LEU A 391 -1.07 12.92 1.56
N PRO A 392 -1.77 11.81 1.86
CA PRO A 392 -1.69 11.18 3.18
C PRO A 392 -0.25 10.95 3.64
N VAL A 393 0.02 11.12 4.93
CA VAL A 393 1.36 10.95 5.52
C VAL A 393 2.01 9.60 5.16
N ALA A 394 1.21 8.54 5.05
CA ALA A 394 1.69 7.20 4.65
C ALA A 394 2.30 7.16 3.24
N PHE A 395 1.94 8.10 2.36
CA PHE A 395 2.45 8.20 0.99
C PHE A 395 3.56 9.24 0.84
N GLN A 396 4.00 9.86 1.93
CA GLN A 396 5.07 10.87 1.94
C GLN A 396 6.44 10.28 2.28
N LEU A 397 6.62 8.96 2.14
CA LEU A 397 7.93 8.32 2.31
C LEU A 397 8.94 8.88 1.30
N GLY A 398 10.14 9.21 1.80
CA GLY A 398 11.22 9.72 0.97
C GLY A 398 11.71 8.69 -0.04
N PHE A 399 12.17 9.15 -1.20
CA PHE A 399 12.61 8.28 -2.28
C PHE A 399 13.73 7.30 -1.88
N LYS A 400 14.71 7.75 -1.08
CA LYS A 400 15.77 6.90 -0.51
C LYS A 400 15.22 5.68 0.25
N ALA A 401 14.13 5.85 0.99
CA ALA A 401 13.47 4.73 1.66
C ALA A 401 12.77 3.80 0.66
N ILE A 402 12.02 4.35 -0.29
CA ILE A 402 11.33 3.58 -1.34
C ILE A 402 12.32 2.74 -2.16
N GLU A 403 13.43 3.35 -2.55
CA GLU A 403 14.53 2.69 -3.26
C GLU A 403 15.11 1.53 -2.44
N ASN A 404 15.46 1.79 -1.18
CA ASN A 404 15.97 0.75 -0.29
C ASN A 404 14.99 -0.42 -0.16
N ASN A 405 13.69 -0.14 -0.10
CA ASN A 405 12.66 -1.17 -0.01
C ASN A 405 12.54 -2.00 -1.28
N ALA A 406 12.69 -1.39 -2.47
CA ALA A 406 12.72 -2.12 -3.73
C ALA A 406 13.94 -3.06 -3.79
N LYS A 407 15.12 -2.60 -3.36
CA LYS A 407 16.32 -3.45 -3.21
C LYS A 407 16.09 -4.57 -2.22
N ALA A 408 15.52 -4.26 -1.06
CA ALA A 408 15.22 -5.25 -0.03
C ALA A 408 14.24 -6.32 -0.52
N LEU A 409 13.23 -5.95 -1.31
CA LEU A 409 12.30 -6.91 -1.92
C LEU A 409 13.02 -7.83 -2.91
N ALA A 410 13.84 -7.27 -3.80
CA ALA A 410 14.62 -8.03 -4.78
C ALA A 410 15.60 -9.00 -4.09
N TYR A 411 16.28 -8.53 -3.04
CA TYR A 411 17.18 -9.34 -2.23
C TYR A 411 16.44 -10.45 -1.48
N ALA A 412 15.35 -10.11 -0.78
CA ALA A 412 14.62 -11.04 0.08
C ALA A 412 14.07 -12.23 -0.71
N PHE A 413 13.62 -12.04 -1.95
CA PHE A 413 13.10 -13.12 -2.77
C PHE A 413 14.15 -13.74 -3.72
N ASN A 414 15.38 -13.22 -3.71
CA ASN A 414 16.43 -13.56 -4.68
C ASN A 414 15.88 -13.50 -6.12
N MET A 415 15.29 -12.35 -6.47
CA MET A 415 14.65 -12.16 -7.77
C MET A 415 15.70 -12.26 -8.88
N LYS A 416 15.36 -13.00 -9.94
CA LYS A 416 16.21 -13.21 -11.11
C LYS A 416 15.40 -13.00 -12.38
N ASP A 417 16.06 -12.57 -13.44
CA ASP A 417 15.48 -12.51 -14.77
C ASP A 417 15.31 -13.91 -15.38
N GLY A 418 14.70 -13.99 -16.57
CA GLY A 418 14.50 -15.25 -17.30
C GLY A 418 15.80 -15.95 -17.72
N ASN A 419 16.96 -15.29 -17.62
CA ASN A 419 18.28 -15.85 -17.88
C ASN A 419 19.00 -16.28 -16.58
N GLY A 420 18.35 -16.13 -15.42
CA GLY A 420 18.92 -16.43 -14.11
C GLY A 420 19.86 -15.34 -13.55
N VAL A 421 19.92 -14.17 -14.18
CA VAL A 421 20.70 -13.00 -13.73
C VAL A 421 19.99 -12.35 -12.54
N PRO A 422 20.68 -12.11 -11.41
CA PRO A 422 20.10 -11.42 -10.26
C PRO A 422 19.62 -10.01 -10.63
N VAL A 423 18.42 -9.66 -10.17
CA VAL A 423 17.82 -8.33 -10.39
C VAL A 423 18.52 -7.26 -9.56
N LEU A 424 19.08 -7.63 -8.41
CA LEU A 424 19.89 -6.76 -7.57
C LEU A 424 21.35 -7.18 -7.64
N HIS A 425 22.19 -6.29 -8.14
CA HIS A 425 23.65 -6.42 -8.08
C HIS A 425 24.16 -5.70 -6.85
N LEU A 426 24.54 -6.47 -5.83
CA LEU A 426 25.10 -5.93 -4.59
C LEU A 426 26.54 -5.44 -4.81
N ASP A 427 26.92 -4.42 -4.05
CA ASP A 427 28.31 -3.99 -3.95
C ASP A 427 29.16 -5.08 -3.27
N GLU A 428 30.27 -5.49 -3.88
CA GLU A 428 31.10 -6.62 -3.43
C GLU A 428 31.83 -6.31 -2.11
N GLU A 429 32.11 -5.05 -1.80
CA GLU A 429 32.89 -4.66 -0.61
C GLU A 429 32.02 -4.50 0.65
N GLU A 430 30.84 -3.89 0.53
CA GLU A 430 29.92 -3.66 1.65
C GLU A 430 28.45 -3.65 1.21
N CYS A 431 27.77 -4.79 1.27
CA CYS A 431 26.38 -4.91 0.80
C CYS A 431 25.36 -4.18 1.69
N PHE A 432 25.66 -4.00 2.98
CA PHE A 432 24.69 -3.59 4.00
C PHE A 432 25.27 -2.50 4.91
N TYR A 433 24.48 -1.47 5.24
CA TYR A 433 24.87 -0.38 6.12
C TYR A 433 23.72 0.13 7.01
N GLN A 434 24.05 0.70 8.17
CA GLN A 434 23.07 1.39 9.00
C GLN A 434 22.91 2.84 8.55
N ASP A 435 21.66 3.28 8.41
CA ASP A 435 21.30 4.66 8.15
C ASP A 435 20.25 5.12 9.16
N LYS A 436 20.43 6.31 9.74
CA LYS A 436 19.49 6.87 10.72
C LYS A 436 18.20 7.39 10.06
N GLU A 437 18.25 7.64 8.76
CA GLU A 437 17.12 8.13 7.97
C GLU A 437 16.29 6.99 7.38
N LEU A 438 16.84 5.78 7.32
CA LEU A 438 16.13 4.60 6.83
C LEU A 438 15.45 3.85 7.97
N PRO A 439 14.20 3.39 7.76
CA PRO A 439 13.52 2.55 8.73
C PRO A 439 13.96 1.07 8.64
N ASP A 440 14.82 0.70 7.69
CA ASP A 440 15.43 -0.63 7.50
C ASP A 440 16.94 -0.55 7.41
N LEU A 441 17.57 -1.72 7.40
CA LEU A 441 18.94 -1.88 6.92
C LEU A 441 19.09 -1.32 5.49
N GLY A 442 20.08 -0.43 5.32
CA GLY A 442 20.44 0.12 4.02
C GLY A 442 21.15 -0.92 3.15
N MET A 443 20.78 -1.00 1.87
CA MET A 443 21.40 -1.90 0.90
C MET A 443 22.19 -1.13 -0.16
N LYS A 444 23.48 -1.46 -0.27
CA LYS A 444 24.33 -0.98 -1.36
C LYS A 444 24.25 -1.95 -2.53
N GLY A 445 23.85 -1.40 -3.67
CA GLY A 445 23.67 -2.16 -4.90
C GLY A 445 22.81 -1.40 -5.88
N VAL A 446 22.71 -1.98 -7.07
CA VAL A 446 22.00 -1.43 -8.22
C VAL A 446 20.96 -2.44 -8.68
N LEU A 447 19.73 -1.94 -8.91
CA LEU A 447 18.69 -2.73 -9.56
C LEU A 447 18.93 -2.73 -11.07
N LEU A 448 18.63 -3.88 -11.69
CA LEU A 448 18.59 -4.01 -13.14
C LEU A 448 17.55 -3.04 -13.74
N ALA A 449 17.80 -2.54 -14.95
CA ALA A 449 16.79 -1.80 -15.68
C ALA A 449 15.71 -2.75 -16.24
N PRO A 450 14.47 -2.27 -16.43
CA PRO A 450 13.45 -3.06 -17.13
C PRO A 450 13.91 -3.37 -18.56
N SER A 451 13.59 -4.57 -19.06
CA SER A 451 13.96 -4.99 -20.42
C SER A 451 13.23 -4.19 -21.51
N LEU A 452 12.05 -3.66 -21.18
CA LEU A 452 11.16 -2.92 -22.09
C LEU A 452 10.83 -3.73 -23.35
N THR A 453 10.73 -5.06 -23.21
CA THR A 453 10.37 -5.96 -24.30
C THR A 453 8.88 -5.89 -24.62
N ASP A 454 8.04 -5.66 -23.62
CA ASP A 454 6.62 -5.37 -23.76
C ASP A 454 6.43 -3.86 -23.98
N SER A 455 5.81 -3.51 -25.11
CA SER A 455 5.56 -2.11 -25.51
C SER A 455 4.73 -1.33 -24.49
N ARG A 456 3.92 -1.99 -23.66
CA ARG A 456 3.13 -1.36 -22.60
C ARG A 456 4.01 -0.78 -21.49
N HIS A 457 5.18 -1.35 -21.22
CA HIS A 457 6.16 -0.73 -20.30
C HIS A 457 6.74 0.56 -20.86
N CYS A 458 7.07 0.60 -22.17
CA CYS A 458 7.46 1.83 -22.84
C CYS A 458 6.35 2.88 -22.80
N ALA A 459 5.09 2.48 -23.07
CA ALA A 459 3.93 3.36 -22.97
C ALA A 459 3.78 3.95 -21.57
N ALA A 460 3.97 3.12 -20.54
CA ALA A 460 3.84 3.52 -19.15
C ALA A 460 4.91 4.52 -18.72
N LEU A 461 6.18 4.30 -19.11
CA LEU A 461 7.27 5.26 -18.87
C LEU A 461 7.06 6.56 -19.64
N LEU A 462 6.71 6.48 -20.93
CA LEU A 462 6.51 7.65 -21.78
C LEU A 462 5.36 8.51 -21.27
N SER A 463 4.25 7.87 -20.90
CA SER A 463 3.08 8.57 -20.35
C SER A 463 3.39 9.28 -19.03
N THR A 464 4.15 8.64 -18.14
CA THR A 464 4.63 9.27 -16.90
C THR A 464 5.53 10.46 -17.20
N ALA A 465 6.46 10.36 -18.15
CA ALA A 465 7.35 11.47 -18.52
C ALA A 465 6.56 12.68 -19.05
N ILE A 466 5.60 12.46 -19.95
CA ILE A 466 4.75 13.51 -20.51
C ILE A 466 3.96 14.21 -19.40
N LEU A 467 3.27 13.45 -18.54
CA LEU A 467 2.47 14.00 -17.45
C LEU A 467 3.32 14.82 -16.46
N VAL A 468 4.49 14.31 -16.08
CA VAL A 468 5.39 15.02 -15.16
C VAL A 468 5.95 16.29 -15.80
N ALA A 469 6.43 16.22 -17.04
CA ALA A 469 7.02 17.36 -17.74
C ALA A 469 5.99 18.49 -17.96
N GLU A 470 4.83 18.16 -18.53
CA GLU A 470 3.76 19.13 -18.78
C GLU A 470 3.26 19.75 -17.47
N GLN A 471 3.07 18.96 -16.42
CA GLN A 471 2.65 19.48 -15.11
C GLN A 471 3.69 20.44 -14.52
N MET A 472 4.99 20.11 -14.58
CA MET A 472 6.04 20.99 -14.02
C MET A 472 6.18 22.27 -14.82
N ILE A 473 6.04 22.23 -16.15
CA ILE A 473 6.03 23.45 -16.97
C ILE A 473 4.85 24.34 -16.59
N LEU A 474 3.64 23.80 -16.54
CA LEU A 474 2.44 24.58 -16.24
C LEU A 474 2.46 25.12 -14.81
N GLU A 475 2.61 24.22 -13.84
CA GLU A 475 2.39 24.53 -12.42
C GLU A 475 3.56 25.30 -11.80
N GLN A 476 4.80 25.01 -12.21
CA GLN A 476 5.98 25.64 -11.61
C GLN A 476 6.55 26.76 -12.50
N LEU A 477 6.86 26.47 -13.76
CA LEU A 477 7.59 27.42 -14.61
C LEU A 477 6.71 28.56 -15.13
N LEU A 478 5.55 28.23 -15.72
CA LEU A 478 4.66 29.23 -16.32
C LEU A 478 3.93 30.05 -15.25
N THR A 479 3.48 29.42 -14.17
CA THR A 479 2.91 30.14 -13.01
C THR A 479 3.88 31.18 -12.44
N CYS A 480 5.19 30.89 -12.45
CA CYS A 480 6.22 31.78 -11.92
C CYS A 480 6.28 33.14 -12.65
N VAL A 481 5.84 33.20 -13.91
CA VAL A 481 5.84 34.44 -14.72
C VAL A 481 4.84 35.48 -14.15
N PHE A 482 3.85 35.03 -13.38
CA PHE A 482 2.79 35.87 -12.80
C PHE A 482 3.07 36.26 -11.34
N GLN A 483 4.17 35.81 -10.76
CA GLN A 483 4.52 36.11 -9.37
C GLN A 483 5.16 37.51 -9.24
N LYS A 484 4.83 38.23 -8.16
CA LYS A 484 5.37 39.59 -7.89
C LYS A 484 6.90 39.62 -7.78
N GLU A 485 7.49 38.55 -7.26
CA GLU A 485 8.93 38.29 -7.26
C GLU A 485 9.17 37.05 -8.11
N SER A 486 9.21 37.23 -9.44
CA SER A 486 9.43 36.11 -10.35
C SER A 486 10.80 35.48 -10.08
N ASN A 487 10.84 34.16 -9.88
CA ASN A 487 12.10 33.42 -9.86
C ASN A 487 12.75 33.48 -11.25
N GLU A 488 13.77 34.32 -11.41
CA GLU A 488 14.47 34.54 -12.68
C GLU A 488 15.02 33.24 -13.27
N GLU A 489 15.44 32.29 -12.43
CA GLU A 489 15.93 30.98 -12.85
C GLU A 489 14.83 30.16 -13.54
N TYR A 490 13.60 30.20 -13.02
CA TYR A 490 12.47 29.48 -13.60
C TYR A 490 12.01 30.13 -14.90
N LEU A 491 11.97 31.46 -14.95
CA LEU A 491 11.63 32.20 -16.16
C LEU A 491 12.66 31.94 -17.28
N HIS A 492 13.95 32.03 -16.96
CA HIS A 492 15.03 31.74 -17.90
C HIS A 492 14.94 30.30 -18.42
N THR A 493 14.68 29.33 -17.52
CA THR A 493 14.54 27.93 -17.91
C THR A 493 13.34 27.73 -18.82
N PHE A 494 12.18 28.32 -18.52
CA PHE A 494 11.01 28.25 -19.39
C PHE A 494 11.29 28.80 -20.80
N GLN A 495 11.94 29.96 -20.89
CA GLN A 495 12.33 30.56 -22.17
C GLN A 495 13.36 29.70 -22.91
N SER A 496 14.32 29.11 -22.20
CA SER A 496 15.32 28.19 -22.75
C SER A 496 14.66 26.94 -23.34
N LEU A 497 13.71 26.33 -22.62
CA LEU A 497 12.95 25.18 -23.10
C LEU A 497 12.18 25.48 -24.39
N LEU A 498 11.51 26.63 -24.45
CA LEU A 498 10.82 27.05 -25.67
C LEU A 498 11.81 27.31 -26.81
N LYS A 499 13.00 27.84 -26.52
CA LYS A 499 14.06 28.02 -27.52
C LYS A 499 14.59 26.69 -28.05
N ILE A 500 14.75 25.68 -27.20
CA ILE A 500 15.13 24.32 -27.60
C ILE A 500 14.06 23.76 -28.56
N CYS A 501 12.78 23.85 -28.20
CA CYS A 501 11.72 23.20 -28.95
C CYS A 501 11.32 23.95 -30.24
N GLN A 502 11.33 25.29 -30.21
CA GLN A 502 10.78 26.15 -31.28
C GLN A 502 11.83 26.99 -32.01
N GLY A 503 13.08 27.02 -31.55
CA GLY A 503 14.16 27.77 -32.16
C GLY A 503 13.82 29.26 -32.31
N LYS A 504 13.68 29.73 -33.54
CA LYS A 504 13.38 31.15 -33.85
C LYS A 504 11.96 31.58 -33.45
N ASN A 505 11.03 30.65 -33.29
CA ASN A 505 9.64 30.95 -32.94
C ASN A 505 9.38 30.97 -31.43
N SER A 506 10.43 30.82 -30.60
CA SER A 506 10.29 30.68 -29.15
C SER A 506 9.64 31.88 -28.47
N GLN A 507 9.90 33.10 -28.96
CA GLN A 507 9.30 34.32 -28.41
C GLN A 507 7.79 34.36 -28.66
N ASN A 508 7.34 33.99 -29.86
CA ASN A 508 5.92 33.91 -30.18
C ASN A 508 5.23 32.84 -29.33
N ALA A 509 5.87 31.69 -29.15
CA ALA A 509 5.36 30.62 -28.28
C ALA A 509 5.23 31.10 -26.82
N TYR A 510 6.24 31.81 -26.31
CA TYR A 510 6.21 32.38 -24.96
C TYR A 510 5.06 33.37 -24.78
N GLU A 511 4.92 34.32 -25.70
CA GLU A 511 3.87 35.36 -25.65
C GLU A 511 2.47 34.75 -25.74
N ASP A 512 2.30 33.72 -26.59
CA ASP A 512 1.03 33.02 -26.73
C ASP A 512 0.67 32.23 -25.46
N LEU A 513 1.60 31.46 -24.90
CA LEU A 513 1.40 30.72 -23.66
C LEU A 513 1.11 31.66 -22.48
N TYR A 514 1.82 32.79 -22.38
CA TYR A 514 1.56 33.82 -21.37
C TYR A 514 0.15 34.40 -21.50
N ARG A 515 -0.25 34.74 -22.73
CA ARG A 515 -1.60 35.27 -23.03
C ARG A 515 -2.71 34.25 -22.74
N LEU A 516 -2.48 32.97 -22.99
CA LEU A 516 -3.46 31.92 -22.68
C LEU A 516 -3.54 31.65 -21.17
N ALA A 517 -2.40 31.64 -20.48
CA ALA A 517 -2.35 31.49 -19.03
C ALA A 517 -3.06 32.64 -18.30
N SER A 518 -2.94 33.88 -18.76
CA SER A 518 -3.62 35.03 -18.13
C SER A 518 -5.15 35.02 -18.26
N LYS A 519 -5.72 34.16 -19.12
CA LYS A 519 -7.17 33.96 -19.24
C LYS A 519 -7.69 32.83 -18.34
N CYS A 520 -6.80 32.07 -17.72
CA CYS A 520 -7.17 30.98 -16.83
C CYS A 520 -7.75 31.53 -15.52
N LYS A 521 -8.49 30.69 -14.77
CA LYS A 521 -9.00 31.08 -13.46
C LYS A 521 -7.84 31.42 -12.52
N GLU A 522 -8.00 32.46 -11.72
CA GLU A 522 -7.00 32.90 -10.76
C GLU A 522 -7.23 32.29 -9.37
N SER A 523 -6.16 32.22 -8.59
CA SER A 523 -6.19 31.94 -7.15
C SER A 523 -6.65 33.16 -6.36
N GLU A 524 -6.83 33.00 -5.05
CA GLU A 524 -7.10 34.13 -4.13
C GLU A 524 -5.99 35.18 -4.16
N ASP A 525 -4.77 34.79 -4.51
CA ASP A 525 -3.59 35.66 -4.63
C ASP A 525 -3.52 36.39 -5.98
N GLY A 526 -4.50 36.19 -6.88
CA GLY A 526 -4.53 36.77 -8.23
C GLY A 526 -3.57 36.11 -9.22
N ILE A 527 -3.08 34.91 -8.92
CA ILE A 527 -2.16 34.15 -9.77
C ILE A 527 -2.95 33.10 -10.56
N PRO A 528 -2.73 32.93 -11.87
CA PRO A 528 -3.39 31.88 -12.65
C PRO A 528 -3.20 30.48 -12.05
N LEU A 529 -4.30 29.72 -11.92
CA LEU A 529 -4.29 28.33 -11.50
C LEU A 529 -4.07 27.43 -12.72
N LEU A 530 -2.82 27.02 -12.91
CA LEU A 530 -2.37 26.23 -14.06
C LEU A 530 -2.07 24.79 -13.67
N GLY A 531 -2.43 23.84 -14.54
CA GLY A 531 -2.20 22.42 -14.33
C GLY A 531 -3.02 21.55 -15.28
N LEU A 532 -2.60 20.30 -15.46
CA LEU A 532 -3.25 19.32 -16.34
C LEU A 532 -4.64 18.91 -15.87
N GLN A 533 -4.91 19.02 -14.57
CA GLN A 533 -6.16 18.61 -13.94
C GLN A 533 -7.32 19.59 -14.15
N TYR A 534 -7.05 20.77 -14.72
CA TYR A 534 -8.03 21.85 -14.82
C TYR A 534 -8.61 21.97 -16.22
N GLU A 535 -9.91 21.80 -16.36
CA GLU A 535 -10.63 21.94 -17.64
C GLU A 535 -10.42 23.32 -18.28
N HIS A 536 -10.37 24.39 -17.48
CA HIS A 536 -10.15 25.74 -17.99
C HIS A 536 -8.76 25.95 -18.61
N CYS A 537 -7.81 25.03 -18.40
CA CYS A 537 -6.49 25.05 -19.01
C CYS A 537 -6.43 24.34 -20.37
N ALA A 538 -7.52 23.77 -20.90
CA ALA A 538 -7.49 22.93 -22.10
C ALA A 538 -6.86 23.62 -23.33
N GLU A 539 -7.19 24.89 -23.60
CA GLU A 539 -6.60 25.66 -24.71
C GLU A 539 -5.09 25.89 -24.50
N LEU A 540 -4.70 26.22 -23.27
CA LEU A 540 -3.29 26.41 -22.89
C LEU A 540 -2.47 25.11 -23.04
N ILE A 541 -3.02 23.98 -22.58
CA ILE A 541 -2.36 22.67 -22.69
C ILE A 541 -2.20 22.28 -24.16
N THR A 542 -3.21 22.52 -24.99
CA THR A 542 -3.15 22.27 -26.44
C THR A 542 -2.01 23.06 -27.09
N ALA A 543 -1.91 24.35 -26.79
CA ALA A 543 -0.83 25.20 -27.29
C ALA A 543 0.53 24.70 -26.80
N LEU A 544 0.67 24.42 -25.50
CA LEU A 544 1.91 23.90 -24.92
C LEU A 544 2.38 22.65 -25.64
N ARG A 545 1.50 21.66 -25.81
CA ARG A 545 1.77 20.39 -26.50
C ARG A 545 2.32 20.59 -27.90
N SER A 546 1.70 21.49 -28.68
CA SER A 546 2.16 21.80 -30.03
C SER A 546 3.55 22.45 -30.06
N TYR A 547 3.88 23.26 -29.04
CA TYR A 547 5.18 23.92 -28.94
C TYR A 547 6.30 23.00 -28.45
N ILE A 548 6.01 22.03 -27.59
CA ILE A 548 7.03 21.09 -27.09
C ILE A 548 7.07 19.77 -27.87
N GLY A 549 6.03 19.47 -28.66
CA GLY A 549 5.91 18.28 -29.50
C GLY A 549 5.38 17.04 -28.77
N THR A 550 4.76 17.18 -27.61
CA THR A 550 4.23 16.04 -26.83
C THR A 550 2.93 15.48 -27.41
N ASP A 551 2.21 16.19 -28.26
CA ASP A 551 1.05 15.69 -29.01
C ASP A 551 1.38 14.43 -29.84
N VAL A 552 2.52 14.45 -30.55
CA VAL A 552 3.04 13.28 -31.29
C VAL A 552 3.32 12.12 -30.34
N LEU A 553 3.88 12.41 -29.16
CA LEU A 553 4.25 11.40 -28.17
C LEU A 553 3.04 10.77 -27.49
N ILE A 554 1.94 11.51 -27.31
CA ILE A 554 0.67 10.98 -26.76
C ILE A 554 0.08 9.95 -27.73
N HIS A 555 0.10 10.24 -29.03
CA HIS A 555 -0.35 9.30 -30.04
C HIS A 555 0.53 8.03 -30.03
N PHE A 556 1.85 8.21 -29.99
CA PHE A 556 2.79 7.09 -29.92
C PHE A 556 2.63 6.25 -28.65
N ALA A 557 2.46 6.88 -27.48
CA ALA A 557 2.18 6.19 -26.22
C ALA A 557 0.89 5.35 -26.31
N SER A 558 -0.14 5.86 -27.00
CA SER A 558 -1.39 5.13 -27.23
C SER A 558 -1.21 3.93 -28.16
N GLN A 559 -0.39 4.04 -29.22
CA GLN A 559 -0.03 2.92 -30.09
C GLN A 559 0.72 1.83 -29.30
N LEU A 560 1.75 2.22 -28.54
CA LEU A 560 2.50 1.32 -27.65
C LEU A 560 1.59 0.62 -26.62
N GLY A 561 0.55 1.30 -26.15
CA GLY A 561 -0.37 0.79 -25.14
C GLY A 561 -1.52 -0.09 -25.65
N THR A 562 -1.71 -0.20 -26.97
CA THR A 562 -2.86 -0.90 -27.58
C THR A 562 -2.50 -2.19 -28.30
N GLU A 563 -1.26 -2.34 -28.78
CA GLU A 563 -0.81 -3.58 -29.42
C GLU A 563 -0.35 -4.62 -28.38
N GLU A 564 -1.30 -5.36 -27.81
CA GLU A 564 -0.98 -6.48 -26.93
C GLU A 564 -0.03 -7.47 -27.63
N HIS A 565 1.12 -7.74 -26.98
CA HIS A 565 2.16 -8.68 -27.42
C HIS A 565 3.07 -8.22 -28.58
N SER A 566 3.08 -6.94 -28.93
CA SER A 566 4.03 -6.36 -29.90
C SER A 566 5.25 -5.77 -29.19
N THR A 567 6.46 -5.98 -29.74
CA THR A 567 7.66 -5.32 -29.22
C THR A 567 7.67 -3.86 -29.67
N PRO A 568 8.20 -2.92 -28.86
CA PRO A 568 8.12 -1.52 -29.22
C PRO A 568 8.93 -1.17 -30.48
N GLU A 569 9.99 -1.93 -30.80
CA GLU A 569 10.75 -1.76 -32.06
C GLU A 569 9.92 -2.12 -33.29
N LYS A 570 9.06 -3.14 -33.17
CA LYS A 570 8.16 -3.53 -34.26
C LYS A 570 7.12 -2.45 -34.53
N ILE A 571 6.59 -1.83 -33.47
CA ILE A 571 5.66 -0.69 -33.57
C ILE A 571 6.35 0.48 -34.27
N VAL A 572 7.57 0.85 -33.83
CA VAL A 572 8.36 1.91 -34.48
C VAL A 572 8.62 1.58 -35.96
N GLY A 573 8.97 0.34 -36.29
CA GLY A 573 9.21 -0.11 -37.66
C GLY A 573 8.00 0.01 -38.60
N ASN A 574 6.78 0.05 -38.06
CA ASN A 574 5.55 0.25 -38.83
C ASN A 574 5.23 1.74 -39.08
N ILE A 575 5.90 2.66 -38.39
CA ILE A 575 5.72 4.11 -38.55
C ILE A 575 6.44 4.56 -39.82
N PRO A 576 5.80 5.36 -40.71
CA PRO A 576 6.46 5.90 -41.90
C PRO A 576 7.73 6.71 -41.57
N PRO A 577 8.79 6.67 -42.41
CA PRO A 577 10.07 7.34 -42.10
C PRO A 577 9.96 8.85 -41.82
N LEU A 578 9.03 9.54 -42.50
CA LEU A 578 8.75 10.96 -42.28
C LEU A 578 8.20 11.22 -40.87
N ASP A 579 7.31 10.35 -40.40
CA ASP A 579 6.68 10.45 -39.08
C ASP A 579 7.66 10.01 -37.98
N GLN A 580 8.56 9.05 -38.26
CA GLN A 580 9.65 8.68 -37.35
C GLN A 580 10.60 9.85 -37.07
N THR A 581 10.91 10.68 -38.07
CA THR A 581 11.78 11.86 -37.86
C THR A 581 11.13 12.84 -36.88
N GLY A 582 9.81 13.06 -37.00
CA GLY A 582 9.05 13.86 -36.06
C GLY A 582 9.05 13.27 -34.65
N LEU A 583 8.84 11.95 -34.55
CA LEU A 583 8.86 11.23 -33.28
C LEU A 583 10.21 11.32 -32.56
N ILE A 584 11.33 11.09 -33.27
CA ILE A 584 12.70 11.20 -32.74
C ILE A 584 12.92 12.60 -32.16
N LYS A 585 12.55 13.63 -32.92
CA LYS A 585 12.69 15.02 -32.47
C LYS A 585 11.85 15.33 -31.24
N SER A 586 10.59 14.88 -31.20
CA SER A 586 9.73 15.06 -30.03
C SER A 586 10.27 14.33 -28.79
N LEU A 587 10.83 13.11 -28.95
CA LEU A 587 11.46 12.38 -27.84
C LEU A 587 12.72 13.09 -27.34
N GLU A 588 13.54 13.61 -28.25
CA GLU A 588 14.70 14.44 -27.92
C GLU A 588 14.28 15.67 -27.10
N HIS A 589 13.27 16.41 -27.56
CA HIS A 589 12.74 17.55 -26.82
C HIS A 589 12.25 17.16 -25.42
N LEU A 590 11.48 16.08 -25.30
CA LEU A 590 10.98 15.61 -24.00
C LEU A 590 12.14 15.27 -23.05
N HIS A 591 13.18 14.58 -23.54
CA HIS A 591 14.36 14.24 -22.74
C HIS A 591 15.12 15.49 -22.26
N LEU A 592 15.31 16.48 -23.14
CA LEU A 592 15.95 17.75 -22.80
C LEU A 592 15.11 18.52 -21.77
N ILE A 593 13.79 18.57 -21.95
CA ILE A 593 12.87 19.17 -20.96
C ILE A 593 13.03 18.50 -19.59
N CYS A 594 12.98 17.18 -19.54
CA CYS A 594 13.17 16.44 -18.29
C CYS A 594 14.55 16.71 -17.66
N SER A 595 15.60 16.86 -18.48
CA SER A 595 16.96 17.13 -18.02
C SER A 595 17.09 18.52 -17.40
N GLU A 596 16.48 19.55 -17.99
CA GLU A 596 16.43 20.90 -17.42
C GLU A 596 15.59 20.94 -16.14
N LEU A 597 14.44 20.24 -16.09
CA LEU A 597 13.66 20.14 -14.85
C LEU A 597 14.45 19.45 -13.73
N GLN A 598 15.32 18.50 -14.09
CA GLN A 598 16.19 17.79 -13.16
C GLN A 598 17.40 18.61 -12.71
N SER A 599 17.81 19.65 -13.43
CA SER A 599 18.88 20.57 -13.01
C SER A 599 18.37 21.67 -12.06
N LEU A 600 17.09 22.04 -12.16
CA LEU A 600 16.48 23.13 -11.38
C LEU A 600 16.36 22.82 -9.88
N PRO A 601 17.06 23.54 -8.97
CA PRO A 601 17.08 23.20 -7.55
C PRO A 601 15.69 23.11 -6.93
N GLY A 602 14.77 24.03 -7.22
CA GLY A 602 13.46 24.04 -6.55
C GLY A 602 12.42 23.02 -7.07
N ILE A 603 12.73 22.25 -8.13
CA ILE A 603 11.86 21.23 -8.78
C ILE A 603 12.57 19.86 -8.89
N SER A 604 13.89 19.85 -8.87
CA SER A 604 14.71 18.68 -9.13
C SER A 604 14.45 17.54 -8.16
N ALA A 605 14.29 16.34 -8.73
CA ALA A 605 14.22 15.11 -7.98
C ALA A 605 15.58 14.70 -7.39
N ALA A 606 16.70 15.29 -7.85
CA ALA A 606 18.04 15.02 -7.32
C ALA A 606 18.17 15.37 -5.84
N LYS A 607 17.37 16.33 -5.35
CA LYS A 607 17.31 16.70 -3.92
C LYS A 607 16.96 15.54 -2.99
N VAL A 608 16.23 14.55 -3.51
CA VAL A 608 15.83 13.35 -2.77
C VAL A 608 16.57 12.10 -3.27
N GLY A 609 17.68 12.29 -4.01
CA GLY A 609 18.48 11.19 -4.58
C GLY A 609 17.88 10.52 -5.81
N SER A 610 16.79 11.06 -6.39
CA SER A 610 16.14 10.48 -7.57
C SER A 610 16.69 11.08 -8.87
N GLY A 611 16.81 10.26 -9.91
CA GLY A 611 17.13 10.70 -11.27
C GLY A 611 15.95 11.33 -12.02
N GLY A 612 14.75 11.36 -11.43
CA GLY A 612 13.59 12.06 -11.97
C GLY A 612 13.10 11.50 -13.29
N ALA A 613 12.36 12.31 -14.05
CA ALA A 613 11.74 11.90 -15.32
C ALA A 613 12.79 11.52 -16.40
N VAL A 614 14.02 12.03 -16.26
CA VAL A 614 15.15 11.72 -17.15
C VAL A 614 15.39 10.21 -17.23
N LEU A 615 15.34 9.49 -16.10
CA LEU A 615 15.58 8.04 -16.08
C LEU A 615 14.68 7.29 -17.07
N GLY A 616 13.37 7.56 -17.06
CA GLY A 616 12.43 6.91 -17.96
C GLY A 616 12.68 7.27 -19.43
N THR A 617 12.89 8.55 -19.73
CA THR A 617 13.17 9.00 -21.10
C THR A 617 14.46 8.41 -21.68
N SER A 618 15.52 8.31 -20.86
CA SER A 618 16.78 7.71 -21.27
C SER A 618 16.63 6.24 -21.64
N LEU A 619 15.86 5.48 -20.85
CA LEU A 619 15.59 4.06 -21.11
C LEU A 619 14.83 3.87 -22.43
N ILE A 620 13.78 4.67 -22.65
CA ILE A 620 12.99 4.62 -23.89
C ILE A 620 13.86 4.96 -25.10
N ILE A 621 14.66 6.03 -25.02
CA ILE A 621 15.52 6.46 -26.14
C ILE A 621 16.59 5.41 -26.42
N ALA A 622 17.27 4.89 -25.38
CA ALA A 622 18.27 3.84 -25.55
C ALA A 622 17.69 2.57 -26.19
N LYS A 623 16.44 2.22 -25.85
CA LYS A 623 15.73 1.05 -26.39
C LYS A 623 15.30 1.25 -27.84
N LEU A 624 14.68 2.39 -28.17
CA LEU A 624 14.01 2.60 -29.46
C LEU A 624 14.87 3.31 -30.50
N PHE A 625 15.76 4.19 -30.06
CA PHE A 625 16.58 5.03 -30.94
C PHE A 625 18.03 5.11 -30.43
N PRO A 626 18.83 4.02 -30.55
CA PRO A 626 20.19 3.96 -30.01
C PRO A 626 21.13 5.05 -30.55
N ASP A 627 20.95 5.49 -31.80
CA ASP A 627 21.76 6.57 -32.37
C ASP A 627 21.45 7.93 -31.74
N LEU A 628 20.18 8.19 -31.41
CA LEU A 628 19.79 9.36 -30.61
C LEU A 628 20.35 9.24 -29.19
N ALA A 629 20.34 8.04 -28.60
CA ALA A 629 20.92 7.81 -27.29
C ALA A 629 22.41 8.20 -27.26
N LYS A 630 23.17 7.79 -28.28
CA LYS A 630 24.59 8.15 -28.45
C LYS A 630 24.79 9.66 -28.61
N SER A 631 23.96 10.34 -29.42
CA SER A 631 24.09 11.78 -29.61
C SER A 631 23.78 12.58 -28.36
N LEU A 632 22.89 12.08 -27.50
CA LEU A 632 22.54 12.67 -26.21
C LEU A 632 23.49 12.27 -25.08
N GLY A 633 24.50 11.42 -25.35
CA GLY A 633 25.41 10.92 -24.32
C GLY A 633 24.75 10.00 -23.30
N ILE A 634 23.62 9.39 -23.65
CA ILE A 634 22.95 8.39 -22.81
C ILE A 634 23.80 7.13 -22.83
N ASN A 635 24.44 6.83 -21.71
CA ASN A 635 25.38 5.72 -21.60
C ASN A 635 24.61 4.38 -21.56
N GLU A 636 24.72 3.55 -22.60
CA GLU A 636 24.00 2.28 -22.72
C GLU A 636 24.19 1.38 -21.48
N ASN A 637 25.38 1.38 -20.86
CA ASN A 637 25.65 0.62 -19.64
C ASN A 637 24.92 1.18 -18.38
N GLN A 638 24.64 2.49 -18.33
CA GLN A 638 23.80 3.15 -17.30
C GLN A 638 22.31 3.16 -17.65
N ALA A 639 21.95 2.72 -18.86
CA ALA A 639 20.57 2.44 -19.24
C ALA A 639 20.21 0.98 -18.95
N VAL A 640 21.18 0.05 -18.97
CA VAL A 640 20.97 -1.37 -18.65
C VAL A 640 21.09 -1.65 -17.14
N THR A 641 21.89 -0.86 -16.43
CA THR A 641 21.91 -0.81 -14.96
C THR A 641 21.36 0.54 -14.56
N VAL A 642 20.53 0.65 -13.52
CA VAL A 642 20.03 1.95 -13.05
C VAL A 642 20.99 2.44 -11.97
N PRO A 643 22.10 3.15 -12.26
CA PRO A 643 22.98 3.66 -11.21
C PRO A 643 22.19 4.68 -10.42
N ILE A 644 21.68 4.26 -9.26
CA ILE A 644 21.17 5.22 -8.30
C ILE A 644 22.40 5.90 -7.71
N LYS A 645 22.46 7.23 -7.84
CA LYS A 645 23.57 8.02 -7.35
C LYS A 645 23.75 7.71 -5.86
N THR A 646 24.79 6.97 -5.53
CA THR A 646 25.29 6.89 -4.16
C THR A 646 25.87 8.25 -3.82
N ASP A 647 25.61 8.74 -2.60
CA ASP A 647 26.11 10.03 -2.11
C ASP A 647 27.65 10.09 -2.17
N ARG A 648 28.17 10.50 -3.31
CA ARG A 648 29.47 11.11 -3.49
C ARG A 648 29.23 12.26 -4.47
N GLU A 649 29.39 13.47 -3.97
CA GLU A 649 29.21 14.76 -4.68
C GLU A 649 27.78 15.35 -4.67
N ILE A 650 27.26 15.61 -3.46
CA ILE A 650 26.48 16.84 -3.25
C ILE A 650 27.29 17.72 -2.29
N ASP A 651 27.78 18.80 -2.87
CA ASP A 651 28.63 19.76 -2.21
C ASP A 651 27.95 20.42 -1.01
N LYS A 652 28.80 20.77 -0.05
CA LYS A 652 28.46 21.29 1.26
C LYS A 652 27.60 22.55 1.18
N LYS A 653 26.29 22.40 1.39
CA LYS A 653 25.50 23.40 2.12
C LYS A 653 24.44 22.71 2.95
N LEU A 654 24.84 22.48 4.20
CA LEU A 654 24.02 22.02 5.30
C LEU A 654 22.90 23.06 5.55
N ILE A 655 21.75 22.90 4.92
CA ILE A 655 20.50 23.37 5.53
C ILE A 655 20.00 22.17 6.30
N ILE A 656 20.39 22.07 7.57
CA ILE A 656 19.78 21.18 8.53
C ILE A 656 18.34 21.67 8.68
N PRO A 657 17.29 20.96 8.22
CA PRO A 657 16.05 21.06 8.96
C PRO A 657 16.39 20.45 10.31
N THR A 658 16.28 21.24 11.38
CA THR A 658 16.32 20.70 12.74
C THR A 658 15.13 19.77 12.87
N LEU A 659 15.29 18.52 12.44
CA LEU A 659 14.47 17.41 12.87
C LEU A 659 14.85 17.19 14.33
N SER A 660 14.17 17.95 15.19
CA SER A 660 14.09 17.63 16.59
C SER A 660 13.67 16.17 16.67
N ALA A 661 14.51 15.34 17.27
CA ALA A 661 14.21 13.96 17.62
C ALA A 661 12.71 13.80 17.91
N CYS A 662 12.07 12.86 17.20
CA CYS A 662 10.64 12.55 17.25
C CYS A 662 10.02 13.03 18.58
N PRO A 663 9.16 14.07 18.57
CA PRO A 663 8.53 14.62 19.78
C PRO A 663 7.84 13.55 20.64
N TYR A 664 7.50 12.41 20.02
CA TYR A 664 6.90 11.23 20.65
C TYR A 664 7.80 10.49 21.63
N LEU A 665 9.11 10.42 21.38
CA LEU A 665 10.05 9.70 22.26
C LEU A 665 10.38 10.50 23.53
N LYS A 666 10.45 11.84 23.44
CA LYS A 666 10.73 12.70 24.60
C LYS A 666 9.53 12.93 25.52
N ALA A 667 8.30 12.94 24.97
CA ALA A 667 7.09 13.08 25.78
C ALA A 667 6.83 11.83 26.63
N LYS A 668 6.95 10.63 26.06
CA LYS A 668 6.76 9.38 26.81
C LYS A 668 7.83 9.14 27.88
N GLN A 669 9.09 9.52 27.65
CA GLN A 669 10.14 9.38 28.68
C GLN A 669 9.90 10.26 29.92
N ARG A 670 9.15 11.36 29.81
CA ARG A 670 8.83 12.24 30.95
C ARG A 670 7.54 11.84 31.66
N GLU A 671 6.53 11.34 30.96
CA GLU A 671 5.29 10.86 31.57
C GLU A 671 5.43 9.48 32.24
N TYR A 672 6.29 8.58 31.74
CA TYR A 672 6.47 7.23 32.30
C TYR A 672 7.31 7.16 33.59
N ASN A 673 8.05 8.23 33.92
CA ASN A 673 8.80 8.30 35.18
C ASN A 673 7.93 8.73 36.38
N ALA A 674 6.62 8.94 36.19
CA ALA A 674 5.69 9.16 37.28
C ALA A 674 5.16 7.80 37.81
N PRO A 675 5.21 7.56 39.14
CA PRO A 675 4.80 6.28 39.71
C PRO A 675 3.28 6.05 39.53
N CYS A 676 2.94 4.89 38.97
CA CYS A 676 1.57 4.44 38.70
C CYS A 676 0.68 4.43 39.94
N LYS A 677 -0.44 5.17 39.90
CA LYS A 677 -1.69 4.79 40.59
C LYS A 677 -2.92 5.24 39.77
N ASN A 678 -3.83 4.29 39.59
CA ASN A 678 -5.20 4.38 39.06
C ASN A 678 -5.43 4.24 37.55
N ARG A 679 -6.22 3.20 37.26
CA ARG A 679 -7.00 2.96 36.04
C ARG A 679 -8.09 4.03 35.88
N ASN A 680 -8.49 4.19 34.62
CA ASN A 680 -9.57 5.00 34.03
C ASN A 680 -9.17 6.41 33.56
N THR A 681 -9.40 6.60 32.25
CA THR A 681 -9.52 7.85 31.48
C THR A 681 -8.33 8.80 31.48
N PHE A 682 -7.73 9.05 30.31
CA PHE A 682 -7.32 10.41 29.91
C PHE A 682 -7.31 10.56 28.38
N PHE A 683 -8.34 11.26 27.89
CA PHE A 683 -8.31 12.02 26.65
C PHE A 683 -7.45 13.27 26.88
N MET A 684 -6.68 13.67 25.86
CA MET A 684 -6.18 15.04 25.71
C MET A 684 -6.67 15.55 24.36
N GLU A 685 -7.78 16.29 24.38
CA GLU A 685 -8.15 17.21 23.32
C GLU A 685 -7.04 18.27 23.19
N ASN A 686 -6.33 18.30 22.06
CA ASN A 686 -5.63 19.51 21.67
C ASN A 686 -6.61 20.41 20.91
N LYS A 687 -7.27 21.29 21.67
CA LYS A 687 -7.86 22.51 21.13
C LYS A 687 -6.75 23.34 20.49
N VAL A 688 -6.76 23.45 19.17
CA VAL A 688 -6.04 24.49 18.45
C VAL A 688 -6.63 25.84 18.89
N LYS A 689 -5.77 26.68 19.46
CA LYS A 689 -6.10 28.08 19.81
C LYS A 689 -6.29 28.87 18.52
N THR A 690 -7.53 29.24 18.20
CA THR A 690 -7.83 30.38 17.32
C THR A 690 -8.15 31.60 18.20
N ASN A 691 -7.21 32.55 18.27
CA ASN A 691 -7.48 33.96 18.63
C ASN A 691 -7.17 34.75 17.33
N THR A 692 -7.95 35.72 16.84
CA THR A 692 -8.99 36.55 17.49
C THR A 692 -9.86 37.23 16.42
N THR A 693 -11.13 37.44 16.80
CA THR A 693 -12.08 38.54 16.44
C THR A 693 -12.58 38.72 15.00
N MET A 694 -13.89 38.50 14.84
CA MET A 694 -14.85 39.63 14.80
C MET A 694 -16.16 39.24 15.50
N ASP A 695 -16.53 40.04 16.49
CA ASP A 695 -17.85 40.07 17.11
C ASP A 695 -18.93 40.34 16.07
N LEU A 696 -20.04 39.61 16.14
CA LEU A 696 -21.39 40.17 16.04
C LEU A 696 -22.34 39.21 16.77
N GLY A 697 -22.71 39.60 17.99
CA GLY A 697 -23.74 38.91 18.75
C GLY A 697 -25.13 39.12 18.14
N ILE A 698 -26.03 38.18 18.42
CA ILE A 698 -27.41 38.41 18.85
C ILE A 698 -27.88 37.12 19.54
N LYS A 699 -28.37 37.28 20.77
CA LYS A 699 -29.16 36.29 21.51
C LYS A 699 -30.57 36.24 20.92
N SER A 700 -31.16 35.05 20.78
CA SER A 700 -32.53 34.81 21.27
C SER A 700 -32.81 33.31 21.38
N GLU A 701 -33.03 32.85 22.61
CA GLU A 701 -33.93 31.73 22.92
C GLU A 701 -35.33 32.04 22.37
N VAL A 702 -36.04 31.05 21.80
CA VAL A 702 -37.48 30.76 22.05
C VAL A 702 -37.78 29.34 21.54
N GLU A 703 -38.67 28.69 22.27
CA GLU A 703 -39.10 27.30 22.33
C GLU A 703 -39.80 26.70 21.08
N GLN A 704 -39.90 25.37 21.15
CA GLN A 704 -40.74 24.40 20.43
C GLN A 704 -42.03 24.93 19.76
N LYS A 705 -42.32 24.41 18.56
CA LYS A 705 -43.61 23.73 18.28
C LYS A 705 -43.61 22.91 16.98
N ILE A 706 -44.22 21.73 17.10
CA ILE A 706 -44.63 20.80 16.05
C ILE A 706 -45.74 21.44 15.19
N SER A 707 -45.66 21.37 13.85
CA SER A 707 -46.77 20.85 13.00
C SER A 707 -46.44 20.82 11.50
N SER A 708 -46.85 19.71 10.89
CA SER A 708 -47.06 19.35 9.48
C SER A 708 -47.53 20.41 8.48
N SER A 709 -47.05 20.31 7.23
CA SER A 709 -47.83 20.05 6.00
C SER A 709 -46.87 20.01 4.78
N LYS A 710 -46.72 18.90 4.06
CA LYS A 710 -47.53 18.32 2.96
C LYS A 710 -47.48 19.07 1.62
N GLN A 711 -47.11 18.28 0.58
CA GLN A 711 -47.27 18.42 -0.90
C GLN A 711 -46.04 18.95 -1.66
N LYS A 712 -45.58 18.37 -2.79
CA LYS A 712 -46.11 17.30 -3.67
C LYS A 712 -45.05 16.85 -4.72
N SER A 713 -45.26 15.61 -5.21
CA SER A 713 -44.85 14.97 -6.51
C SER A 713 -43.36 14.77 -6.79
N SER A 714 -42.87 13.64 -7.32
CA SER A 714 -43.41 12.41 -7.97
C SER A 714 -42.20 11.46 -8.20
N SER A 715 -42.22 10.13 -8.32
CA SER A 715 -43.23 9.07 -8.49
C SER A 715 -42.59 7.69 -8.23
N LEU A 716 -43.39 6.76 -7.68
CA LEU A 716 -43.47 5.29 -7.89
C LEU A 716 -42.39 4.65 -8.83
N CYS A 717 -41.61 3.65 -8.43
CA CYS A 717 -41.97 2.29 -7.97
C CYS A 717 -42.77 1.48 -9.01
N LYS A 718 -42.12 0.54 -9.72
CA LYS A 718 -42.44 -0.92 -9.80
C LYS A 718 -42.03 -1.60 -11.11
N PHE A 719 -41.59 -2.87 -10.94
CA PHE A 719 -41.76 -4.04 -11.84
C PHE A 719 -40.77 -4.22 -13.02
N PHE A 720 -40.24 -5.41 -13.37
CA PHE A 720 -40.17 -6.75 -12.75
C PHE A 720 -39.33 -7.71 -13.66
N ILE A 721 -38.70 -8.72 -13.03
CA ILE A 721 -38.38 -10.13 -13.43
C ILE A 721 -37.69 -10.48 -14.76
N GLY A 722 -36.60 -11.24 -14.61
CA GLY A 722 -36.10 -12.29 -15.49
C GLY A 722 -34.61 -12.49 -15.18
N THR A 723 -34.11 -13.57 -14.58
CA THR A 723 -34.28 -14.97 -15.00
C THR A 723 -33.76 -15.92 -13.91
N THR A 724 -34.63 -16.86 -13.54
CA THR A 724 -34.41 -18.31 -13.47
C THR A 724 -33.18 -18.88 -12.74
N ILE A 725 -33.52 -19.61 -11.67
CA ILE A 725 -32.79 -20.71 -11.06
C ILE A 725 -32.33 -21.72 -12.13
N THR A 726 -31.03 -22.01 -12.17
CA THR A 726 -30.53 -23.31 -12.63
C THR A 726 -29.47 -23.82 -11.66
N THR A 727 -29.93 -24.64 -10.72
CA THR A 727 -29.11 -25.65 -10.03
C THR A 727 -28.94 -26.86 -10.94
N LEU A 728 -27.69 -27.18 -11.29
CA LEU A 728 -27.12 -28.46 -11.75
C LEU A 728 -25.65 -28.12 -12.09
N GLY A 729 -24.61 -28.56 -11.40
CA GLY A 729 -24.33 -29.88 -10.87
C GLY A 729 -23.20 -30.48 -11.71
N ILE A 730 -21.93 -30.29 -11.31
CA ILE A 730 -20.81 -31.15 -11.74
C ILE A 730 -19.88 -31.33 -10.55
N GLY A 731 -20.03 -32.47 -9.89
CA GLY A 731 -18.94 -33.10 -9.17
C GLY A 731 -18.03 -33.85 -10.16
N GLY A 732 -16.76 -33.95 -9.76
CA GLY A 732 -15.73 -34.92 -10.16
C GLY A 732 -15.73 -35.48 -11.58
N THR A 733 -14.61 -35.30 -12.27
CA THR A 733 -13.96 -36.46 -12.90
C THR A 733 -12.45 -36.25 -13.02
N ILE A 734 -11.76 -37.20 -12.42
CA ILE A 734 -10.35 -37.53 -12.57
C ILE A 734 -10.26 -38.56 -13.70
N LEU A 735 -9.21 -38.46 -14.51
CA LEU A 735 -8.57 -39.48 -15.37
C LEU A 735 -9.24 -40.01 -16.66
N ALA A 736 -8.33 -40.16 -17.65
CA ALA A 736 -8.25 -41.12 -18.76
C ALA A 736 -8.46 -40.47 -20.15
N LEU A 737 -7.38 -40.08 -20.85
CA LEU A 737 -6.59 -40.92 -21.76
C LEU A 737 -7.43 -41.69 -22.79
N GLY A 738 -7.29 -41.29 -24.06
CA GLY A 738 -6.92 -42.24 -25.12
C GLY A 738 -8.00 -42.69 -26.09
N LEU A 739 -7.71 -42.37 -27.36
CA LEU A 739 -7.92 -43.20 -28.57
C LEU A 739 -9.29 -43.17 -29.26
N GLY A 740 -9.26 -42.56 -30.45
CA GLY A 740 -9.45 -43.28 -31.71
C GLY A 740 -10.88 -43.37 -32.25
N SER A 741 -11.23 -42.50 -33.18
CA SER A 741 -11.34 -42.77 -34.64
C SER A 741 -11.88 -41.55 -35.36
#